data_AF-A0AAP0DFX1-F1
#
_entry.id   AF-A0AAP0DFX1-F1
#
_cell.length_a   1.000
_cell.length_b   1.000
_cell.length_c   1.000
_cell.angle_alpha   90.00
_cell.angle_beta   90.00
_cell.angle_gamma   90.00
#
_symmetry.space_group_name_H-M   'P 1'
#
loop_
_entity.id
_entity.type
_entity.pdbx_description
1 polymer ?
#
loop_
_entity_poly.entity_id
_entity_poly.type
_entity_poly.pdbx_seq_one_letter_code
_entity_poly.pdbx_strand_id
1 'polypeptide(L)'
;MSLVAGSYERFIWGFKLKTLKHSTETLTLSPIFSFPSHLSPIKSVAVAGSVAVSGGSDDTIKIYDLSTSSEVGSLNDPTATVTSLVLFTDHSLSSFPRNLFSAYDDGNISFYDADPFVHLKTMKIHKKGVNDMAVHPSGKLALTVGRDSCLGMVNLVRGRRSFFCRLGKEASIVEFDCGGEKFFMGTDEKISVHEAEDAKLITELESKKRVLCIASGMNGLVYTGGEDRTVTAWDTVSGKVAYCIDDAHSARVKGIVVLSKIEGSSEDEPFLVASASSDGIIRVWDVRMANKSKPTPLAEANTKSRLTCLAGSSIGCGEMVTMDDGELSGLFEVMGSLLDDPTWAQMHPQPCTDTPWPGVQCELMAQEDGSNGQQDGQQDYNPTIFHVTKIHIGSDILTPPCKPNASLSSKGLMKLPFLKTLSLFNCFNVTPVSLSSSLFENNSLSSLEHLALVSNPGLYGSIPSSLGHIQTLRVLSLSQNKLSGEIPQGICQLVNLQQLDLSYNHLTGSIPQEIGKLKSLTIFDLSYNMIGGQLPSSFGQLQSLQKIDLGFNVINGRVPQELGNLNKLVLIDVSHNFLSGPLPESLSGLKQLEYLVIQDNPINTGMPLFIGSLGRLKVLSFSRCGLRGPILTSLSILKNLTALSLDNNSLNGTVPSYIGSLPNLEQLNLSQNQLSGELLVSQEFIKRIGMRLDIRGNNGLCIKNNTSSSEVKNPISCISSRSRTGGKKSSWGEEEHKDECGNMNSNLYQRNWSTKIDHHGYEFSLGLGQMFLVMILLLL
;
A
#
# COMPACT_ATOMS: atom_id res chain seq x y z
N MET A 1 -27.89 15.18 -4.32
CA MET A 1 -28.09 13.79 -4.79
C MET A 1 -27.67 13.66 -6.24
N SER A 2 -27.12 12.50 -6.57
CA SER A 2 -26.86 12.07 -7.94
C SER A 2 -27.69 10.83 -8.24
N LEU A 3 -28.25 10.77 -9.45
CA LEU A 3 -29.01 9.63 -9.99
C LEU A 3 -28.27 9.11 -11.22
N VAL A 4 -28.15 7.80 -11.35
CA VAL A 4 -27.54 7.13 -12.52
C VAL A 4 -28.49 6.07 -13.05
N ALA A 5 -28.70 6.06 -14.37
CA ALA A 5 -29.61 5.13 -15.03
C ALA A 5 -28.93 4.43 -16.21
N GLY A 6 -29.29 3.16 -16.43
CA GLY A 6 -28.84 2.35 -17.56
C GLY A 6 -29.98 1.94 -18.49
N SER A 7 -29.68 1.58 -19.74
CA SER A 7 -30.67 1.24 -20.77
C SER A 7 -30.40 -0.06 -21.53
N TYR A 8 -31.46 -0.57 -22.19
CA TYR A 8 -31.35 -1.63 -23.20
C TYR A 8 -30.51 -1.19 -24.41
N GLU A 9 -30.51 0.11 -24.71
CA GLU A 9 -29.74 0.73 -25.78
C GLU A 9 -28.26 1.00 -25.41
N ARG A 10 -27.81 0.50 -24.24
CA ARG A 10 -26.41 0.49 -23.75
C ARG A 10 -25.85 1.86 -23.34
N PHE A 11 -26.69 2.87 -23.35
CA PHE A 11 -26.39 4.20 -22.83
C PHE A 11 -26.53 4.22 -21.31
N ILE A 12 -25.66 5.00 -20.69
CA ILE A 12 -25.72 5.41 -19.29
C ILE A 12 -25.97 6.93 -19.21
N TRP A 13 -26.69 7.37 -18.19
CA TRP A 13 -26.88 8.79 -17.87
C TRP A 13 -26.59 9.05 -16.39
N GLY A 14 -25.92 10.16 -16.10
CA GLY A 14 -25.86 10.76 -14.78
C GLY A 14 -26.74 12.01 -14.71
N PHE A 15 -27.48 12.20 -13.63
CA PHE A 15 -28.30 13.39 -13.35
C PHE A 15 -28.03 13.91 -11.93
N LYS A 16 -27.91 15.23 -11.78
CA LYS A 16 -27.86 15.92 -10.48
C LYS A 16 -29.21 16.56 -10.22
N LEU A 17 -29.86 16.13 -9.14
CA LEU A 17 -31.11 16.72 -8.66
C LEU A 17 -30.80 18.04 -7.93
N LYS A 18 -31.46 19.12 -8.33
CA LYS A 18 -31.29 20.47 -7.75
C LYS A 18 -32.62 21.07 -7.36
N THR A 19 -32.66 21.72 -6.20
CA THR A 19 -33.71 22.64 -5.76
C THR A 19 -33.48 24.03 -6.36
N LEU A 20 -34.54 24.69 -6.85
CA LEU A 20 -34.46 26.06 -7.34
C LEU A 20 -34.49 27.05 -6.16
N LYS A 21 -33.48 27.94 -6.09
CA LYS A 21 -33.21 28.84 -4.94
C LYS A 21 -34.34 29.83 -4.55
N HIS A 22 -35.47 29.85 -5.25
CA HIS A 22 -36.60 30.76 -4.98
C HIS A 22 -37.98 30.09 -4.98
N SER A 23 -38.07 28.75 -4.94
CA SER A 23 -39.35 28.05 -4.71
C SER A 23 -39.11 26.69 -4.08
N THR A 24 -39.83 26.39 -2.98
CA THR A 24 -39.77 25.09 -2.29
C THR A 24 -40.32 23.92 -3.10
N GLU A 25 -41.10 24.17 -4.15
CA GLU A 25 -41.87 23.15 -4.88
C GLU A 25 -41.28 22.70 -6.22
N THR A 26 -40.23 23.34 -6.76
CA THR A 26 -39.67 22.97 -8.09
C THR A 26 -38.30 22.32 -8.00
N LEU A 27 -38.24 21.05 -8.42
CA LEU A 27 -37.03 20.26 -8.58
C LEU A 27 -36.61 20.22 -10.04
N THR A 28 -35.31 20.08 -10.29
CA THR A 28 -34.77 19.91 -11.66
C THR A 28 -33.76 18.79 -11.73
N LEU A 29 -33.91 17.92 -12.72
CA LEU A 29 -32.94 16.88 -13.10
C LEU A 29 -31.96 17.47 -14.12
N SER A 30 -30.87 18.06 -13.63
CA SER A 30 -29.80 18.54 -14.53
C SER A 30 -28.92 17.38 -14.98
N PRO A 31 -28.74 17.13 -16.29
CA PRO A 31 -27.84 16.08 -16.77
C PRO A 31 -26.38 16.39 -16.40
N ILE A 32 -25.63 15.36 -16.04
CA ILE A 32 -24.19 15.38 -15.75
C ILE A 32 -23.43 14.85 -16.97
N PHE A 33 -23.77 13.63 -17.42
CA PHE A 33 -23.22 13.01 -18.62
C PHE A 33 -24.26 12.09 -19.28
N SER A 34 -24.05 11.79 -20.56
CA SER A 34 -24.79 10.75 -21.28
C SER A 34 -23.98 10.22 -22.46
N PHE A 35 -23.68 8.92 -22.49
CA PHE A 35 -22.91 8.29 -23.58
C PHE A 35 -23.19 6.78 -23.68
N PRO A 36 -22.97 6.15 -24.84
CA PRO A 36 -22.99 4.69 -24.96
C PRO A 36 -21.76 4.16 -24.21
N SER A 37 -21.98 3.35 -23.17
CA SER A 37 -20.88 2.88 -22.32
C SER A 37 -20.61 1.38 -22.48
N HIS A 38 -21.66 0.56 -22.69
CA HIS A 38 -21.53 -0.89 -22.87
C HIS A 38 -21.71 -1.35 -24.32
N LEU A 39 -21.19 -2.54 -24.65
CA LEU A 39 -21.41 -3.23 -25.92
C LEU A 39 -22.77 -3.95 -25.95
N SER A 40 -23.32 -4.26 -24.78
CA SER A 40 -24.59 -4.94 -24.53
C SER A 40 -25.51 -4.16 -23.56
N PRO A 41 -26.79 -4.53 -23.39
CA PRO A 41 -27.69 -3.90 -22.42
C PRO A 41 -27.10 -3.80 -21.02
N ILE A 42 -27.21 -2.63 -20.40
CA ILE A 42 -26.88 -2.42 -18.99
C ILE A 42 -27.94 -3.14 -18.15
N LYS A 43 -27.52 -3.85 -17.10
CA LYS A 43 -28.38 -4.67 -16.24
C LYS A 43 -28.54 -4.07 -14.85
N SER A 44 -27.45 -3.59 -14.29
CA SER A 44 -27.40 -3.00 -12.95
C SER A 44 -26.55 -1.74 -12.96
N VAL A 45 -26.87 -0.83 -12.06
CA VAL A 45 -26.09 0.37 -11.72
C VAL A 45 -26.03 0.47 -10.20
N ALA A 46 -24.94 0.98 -9.65
CA ALA A 46 -24.84 1.34 -8.24
C ALA A 46 -24.12 2.69 -8.10
N VAL A 47 -24.48 3.45 -7.07
CA VAL A 47 -23.95 4.79 -6.81
C VAL A 47 -23.66 4.95 -5.32
N ALA A 48 -22.49 5.44 -4.97
CA ALA A 48 -22.13 5.81 -3.61
C ALA A 48 -21.27 7.08 -3.64
N GLY A 49 -21.80 8.18 -3.09
CA GLY A 49 -21.13 9.49 -3.09
C GLY A 49 -20.76 9.98 -4.48
N SER A 50 -19.45 10.13 -4.74
CA SER A 50 -18.92 10.55 -6.05
C SER A 50 -18.74 9.40 -7.05
N VAL A 51 -18.83 8.14 -6.64
CA VAL A 51 -18.61 6.97 -7.51
C VAL A 51 -19.93 6.43 -8.05
N ALA A 52 -19.93 6.08 -9.33
CA ALA A 52 -20.93 5.20 -9.92
C ALA A 52 -20.27 4.02 -10.61
N VAL A 53 -20.99 2.89 -10.66
CA VAL A 53 -20.62 1.72 -11.46
C VAL A 53 -21.81 1.24 -12.27
N SER A 54 -21.56 0.60 -13.41
CA SER A 54 -22.59 -0.10 -14.18
C SER A 54 -22.10 -1.44 -14.71
N GLY A 55 -23.02 -2.39 -14.84
CA GLY A 55 -22.74 -3.77 -15.23
C GLY A 55 -23.54 -4.15 -16.48
N GLY A 56 -22.85 -4.67 -17.49
CA GLY A 56 -23.43 -5.01 -18.77
C GLY A 56 -23.70 -6.50 -18.97
N SER A 57 -24.49 -6.80 -20.01
CA SER A 57 -24.60 -8.15 -20.59
C SER A 57 -23.49 -8.44 -21.63
N ASP A 58 -22.37 -7.72 -21.50
CA ASP A 58 -21.11 -7.88 -22.23
C ASP A 58 -19.99 -8.36 -21.29
N ASP A 59 -20.38 -8.83 -20.10
CA ASP A 59 -19.51 -9.37 -19.07
C ASP A 59 -18.43 -8.36 -18.63
N THR A 60 -18.79 -7.07 -18.57
CA THR A 60 -17.94 -5.99 -18.04
C THR A 60 -18.62 -5.22 -16.90
N ILE A 61 -17.81 -4.68 -15.99
CA ILE A 61 -18.22 -3.63 -15.04
C ILE A 61 -17.44 -2.36 -15.41
N LYS A 62 -18.14 -1.23 -15.49
CA LYS A 62 -17.55 0.08 -15.77
C LYS A 62 -17.70 1.02 -14.59
N ILE A 63 -16.68 1.86 -14.40
CA ILE A 63 -16.52 2.75 -13.24
C ILE A 63 -16.52 4.19 -13.73
N TYR A 64 -17.27 5.05 -13.05
CA TYR A 64 -17.43 6.46 -13.37
C TYR A 64 -17.22 7.32 -12.14
N ASP A 65 -16.58 8.46 -12.33
CA ASP A 65 -16.51 9.52 -11.35
C ASP A 65 -17.55 10.60 -11.72
N LEU A 66 -18.52 10.79 -10.82
CA LEU A 66 -19.60 11.75 -10.97
C LEU A 66 -19.14 13.20 -10.76
N SER A 67 -17.96 13.43 -10.17
CA SER A 67 -17.39 14.76 -9.99
C SER A 67 -16.75 15.28 -11.28
N THR A 68 -15.87 14.49 -11.92
CA THR A 68 -15.32 14.80 -13.25
C THR A 68 -16.26 14.47 -14.41
N SER A 69 -17.38 13.79 -14.14
CA SER A 69 -18.38 13.39 -15.16
C SER A 69 -17.81 12.43 -16.22
N SER A 70 -16.87 11.57 -15.84
CA SER A 70 -16.05 10.76 -16.76
C SER A 70 -16.02 9.26 -16.42
N GLU A 71 -15.70 8.42 -17.41
CA GLU A 71 -15.41 6.99 -17.21
C GLU A 71 -13.95 6.84 -16.75
N VAL A 72 -13.75 6.28 -15.56
CA VAL A 72 -12.43 6.11 -14.92
C VAL A 72 -11.75 4.83 -15.40
N GLY A 73 -12.51 3.77 -15.62
CA GLY A 73 -11.98 2.47 -16.02
C GLY A 73 -13.04 1.38 -16.15
N SER A 74 -12.56 0.17 -16.46
CA SER A 74 -13.40 -1.03 -16.61
C SER A 74 -12.72 -2.25 -15.98
N LEU A 75 -13.53 -3.13 -15.40
CA LEU A 75 -13.13 -4.41 -14.86
C LEU A 75 -13.56 -5.50 -15.85
N ASN A 76 -12.57 -6.19 -16.41
CA ASN A 76 -12.73 -7.22 -17.45
C ASN A 76 -12.64 -8.66 -16.90
N ASP A 77 -12.54 -8.80 -15.57
CA ASP A 77 -12.56 -10.08 -14.85
C ASP A 77 -13.95 -10.69 -14.51
N PRO A 78 -15.14 -10.15 -14.89
CA PRO A 78 -16.39 -10.88 -14.73
C PRO A 78 -16.37 -12.26 -15.40
N THR A 79 -16.79 -13.29 -14.67
CA THR A 79 -16.85 -14.68 -15.20
C THR A 79 -18.08 -14.93 -16.08
N ALA A 80 -19.08 -14.04 -16.01
CA ALA A 80 -20.34 -14.07 -16.75
C ALA A 80 -21.05 -12.71 -16.64
N THR A 81 -22.21 -12.59 -17.27
CA THR A 81 -23.05 -11.38 -17.25
C THR A 81 -23.40 -10.94 -15.84
N VAL A 82 -23.18 -9.64 -15.58
CA VAL A 82 -23.48 -8.98 -14.32
C VAL A 82 -24.99 -8.85 -14.16
N THR A 83 -25.54 -9.33 -13.05
CA THR A 83 -26.99 -9.28 -12.76
C THR A 83 -27.33 -8.23 -11.72
N SER A 84 -26.49 -8.06 -10.69
CA SER A 84 -26.66 -7.04 -9.65
C SER A 84 -25.30 -6.48 -9.20
N LEU A 85 -25.29 -5.22 -8.77
CA LEU A 85 -24.12 -4.48 -8.29
C LEU A 85 -24.49 -3.73 -7.02
N VAL A 86 -23.64 -3.79 -6.00
CA VAL A 86 -23.81 -3.06 -4.75
C VAL A 86 -22.48 -2.39 -4.36
N LEU A 87 -22.51 -1.09 -4.13
CA LEU A 87 -21.41 -0.36 -3.49
C LEU A 87 -21.69 -0.28 -2.00
N PHE A 88 -20.66 -0.49 -1.17
CA PHE A 88 -20.75 -0.35 0.28
C PHE A 88 -19.79 0.72 0.79
N THR A 89 -20.34 1.68 1.53
CA THR A 89 -19.62 2.71 2.28
C THR A 89 -19.88 2.46 3.76
N ASP A 90 -18.85 2.58 4.61
CA ASP A 90 -19.03 2.49 6.05
C ASP A 90 -19.65 3.79 6.58
N HIS A 91 -20.64 3.71 7.45
CA HIS A 91 -21.32 4.90 8.00
C HIS A 91 -20.36 5.82 8.78
N SER A 92 -19.16 5.35 9.14
CA SER A 92 -18.11 6.15 9.79
C SER A 92 -17.01 6.67 8.84
N LEU A 93 -17.07 6.45 7.51
CA LEU A 93 -15.99 6.81 6.57
C LEU A 93 -16.48 7.35 5.22
N SER A 94 -16.29 8.66 5.02
CA SER A 94 -16.14 9.45 3.77
C SER A 94 -17.10 9.25 2.58
N SER A 95 -16.96 10.12 1.56
CA SER A 95 -17.80 10.17 0.36
C SER A 95 -17.48 9.10 -0.72
N PHE A 96 -16.61 8.14 -0.41
CA PHE A 96 -16.13 7.13 -1.37
C PHE A 96 -16.46 5.71 -0.88
N PRO A 97 -16.98 4.81 -1.73
CA PRO A 97 -17.26 3.43 -1.33
C PRO A 97 -15.97 2.69 -0.95
N ARG A 98 -16.07 1.79 0.03
CA ARG A 98 -14.94 0.95 0.47
C ARG A 98 -14.88 -0.39 -0.27
N ASN A 99 -16.03 -0.93 -0.67
CA ASN A 99 -16.10 -2.21 -1.39
C ASN A 99 -17.13 -2.14 -2.52
N LEU A 100 -16.82 -2.83 -3.61
CA LEU A 100 -17.74 -3.13 -4.70
C LEU A 100 -18.07 -4.62 -4.69
N PHE A 101 -19.36 -4.95 -4.68
CA PHE A 101 -19.87 -6.31 -4.78
C PHE A 101 -20.62 -6.50 -6.10
N SER A 102 -20.41 -7.63 -6.77
CA SER A 102 -21.08 -8.00 -8.00
C SER A 102 -21.67 -9.40 -7.93
N ALA A 103 -22.82 -9.60 -8.57
CA ALA A 103 -23.46 -10.89 -8.74
C ALA A 103 -23.61 -11.23 -10.23
N TYR A 104 -23.58 -12.52 -10.58
CA TYR A 104 -23.51 -12.97 -11.98
C TYR A 104 -24.50 -14.08 -12.33
N ASP A 105 -24.78 -14.22 -13.63
CA ASP A 105 -25.72 -15.21 -14.17
C ASP A 105 -25.20 -16.68 -14.17
N ASP A 106 -23.97 -16.91 -13.71
CA ASP A 106 -23.41 -18.26 -13.49
C ASP A 106 -23.62 -18.79 -12.05
N GLY A 107 -24.16 -17.95 -11.14
CA GLY A 107 -24.39 -18.25 -9.73
C GLY A 107 -23.25 -17.85 -8.78
N ASN A 108 -22.23 -17.16 -9.29
CA ASN A 108 -21.15 -16.59 -8.51
C ASN A 108 -21.47 -15.16 -8.03
N ILE A 109 -20.74 -14.73 -7.01
CA ILE A 109 -20.54 -13.31 -6.66
C ILE A 109 -19.05 -13.02 -6.55
N SER A 110 -18.62 -11.79 -6.85
CA SER A 110 -17.26 -11.31 -6.58
C SER A 110 -17.30 -10.10 -5.67
N PHE A 111 -16.19 -9.86 -4.99
CA PHE A 111 -15.96 -8.63 -4.23
C PHE A 111 -14.61 -8.01 -4.61
N TYR A 112 -14.60 -6.70 -4.67
CA TYR A 112 -13.48 -5.86 -5.07
C TYR A 112 -13.26 -4.80 -4.00
N ASP A 113 -11.99 -4.52 -3.69
CA ASP A 113 -11.64 -3.31 -2.95
C ASP A 113 -11.96 -2.11 -3.85
N ALA A 114 -12.73 -1.12 -3.38
CA ALA A 114 -13.13 -0.01 -4.24
C ALA A 114 -12.01 1.01 -4.48
N ASP A 115 -10.92 0.98 -3.69
CA ASP A 115 -9.71 1.75 -3.93
C ASP A 115 -8.48 0.81 -3.83
N PRO A 116 -7.97 0.23 -4.94
CA PRO A 116 -8.04 0.73 -6.32
C PRO A 116 -8.78 -0.20 -7.30
N PHE A 117 -10.02 -0.60 -6.99
CA PHE A 117 -10.86 -1.54 -7.79
C PHE A 117 -10.24 -2.93 -8.02
N VAL A 118 -9.45 -3.42 -7.05
CA VAL A 118 -8.77 -4.72 -7.12
C VAL A 118 -9.72 -5.86 -6.80
N HIS A 119 -9.74 -6.89 -7.65
CA HIS A 119 -10.47 -8.14 -7.38
C HIS A 119 -9.89 -8.85 -6.16
N LEU A 120 -10.73 -9.10 -5.16
CA LEU A 120 -10.31 -9.75 -3.92
C LEU A 120 -10.59 -11.25 -3.95
N LYS A 121 -11.81 -11.67 -4.36
CA LYS A 121 -12.21 -13.08 -4.49
C LYS A 121 -13.60 -13.25 -5.12
N THR A 122 -13.78 -14.40 -5.77
CA THR A 122 -15.08 -14.89 -6.29
C THR A 122 -15.58 -16.09 -5.48
N MET A 123 -16.90 -16.23 -5.34
CA MET A 123 -17.55 -17.30 -4.58
C MET A 123 -18.79 -17.81 -5.29
N LYS A 124 -18.94 -19.13 -5.43
CA LYS A 124 -20.19 -19.74 -5.94
C LYS A 124 -21.23 -19.84 -4.83
N ILE A 125 -22.32 -19.09 -4.95
CA ILE A 125 -23.38 -19.04 -3.94
C ILE A 125 -24.60 -19.87 -4.38
N HIS A 126 -24.97 -19.79 -5.65
CA HIS A 126 -26.12 -20.47 -6.25
C HIS A 126 -25.70 -21.53 -7.28
N LYS A 127 -26.60 -22.48 -7.56
CA LYS A 127 -26.41 -23.53 -8.59
C LYS A 127 -26.73 -23.03 -10.01
N LYS A 128 -27.49 -21.94 -10.12
CA LYS A 128 -27.82 -21.19 -11.33
C LYS A 128 -27.55 -19.71 -11.07
N GLY A 129 -27.74 -18.85 -12.07
CA GLY A 129 -27.57 -17.40 -11.95
C GLY A 129 -28.22 -16.76 -10.73
N VAL A 130 -27.50 -15.79 -10.17
CA VAL A 130 -28.02 -14.90 -9.12
C VAL A 130 -28.94 -13.88 -9.78
N ASN A 131 -30.16 -13.74 -9.28
CA ASN A 131 -31.10 -12.73 -9.75
C ASN A 131 -30.75 -11.36 -9.15
N ASP A 132 -30.52 -11.30 -7.84
CA ASP A 132 -30.25 -10.06 -7.12
C ASP A 132 -29.49 -10.28 -5.80
N MET A 133 -28.92 -9.21 -5.25
CA MET A 133 -28.08 -9.19 -4.05
C MET A 133 -28.26 -7.88 -3.27
N ALA A 134 -28.34 -7.98 -1.94
CA ALA A 134 -28.31 -6.83 -1.04
C ALA A 134 -27.23 -6.98 0.04
N VAL A 135 -26.52 -5.90 0.35
CA VAL A 135 -25.54 -5.83 1.44
C VAL A 135 -26.21 -5.18 2.65
N HIS A 136 -26.03 -5.77 3.83
CA HIS A 136 -26.55 -5.22 5.08
C HIS A 136 -25.81 -3.92 5.47
N PRO A 137 -26.47 -2.90 6.05
CA PRO A 137 -25.85 -1.63 6.46
C PRO A 137 -24.55 -1.77 7.29
N SER A 138 -24.38 -2.87 8.02
CA SER A 138 -23.12 -3.17 8.73
C SER A 138 -21.88 -3.47 7.87
N GLY A 139 -22.04 -3.73 6.57
CA GLY A 139 -20.99 -4.24 5.67
C GLY A 139 -20.52 -5.68 5.91
N LYS A 140 -21.02 -6.38 6.95
CA LYS A 140 -20.52 -7.70 7.39
C LYS A 140 -21.18 -8.90 6.71
N LEU A 141 -22.38 -8.72 6.15
CA LEU A 141 -23.19 -9.78 5.54
C LEU A 141 -23.96 -9.28 4.30
N ALA A 142 -24.28 -10.21 3.40
CA ALA A 142 -25.11 -9.97 2.24
C ALA A 142 -26.15 -11.08 2.04
N LEU A 143 -27.31 -10.74 1.49
CA LEU A 143 -28.32 -11.67 1.00
C LEU A 143 -28.27 -11.74 -0.52
N THR A 144 -28.60 -12.91 -1.06
CA THR A 144 -28.58 -13.24 -2.49
C THR A 144 -29.77 -14.13 -2.82
N VAL A 145 -30.44 -13.86 -3.93
CA VAL A 145 -31.54 -14.68 -4.45
C VAL A 145 -31.22 -15.16 -5.86
N GLY A 146 -31.58 -16.40 -6.21
CA GLY A 146 -31.15 -17.02 -7.47
C GLY A 146 -32.20 -17.87 -8.18
N ARG A 147 -31.95 -18.13 -9.47
CA ARG A 147 -32.80 -18.95 -10.38
C ARG A 147 -32.91 -20.44 -10.00
N ASP A 148 -32.22 -20.84 -8.93
CA ASP A 148 -32.39 -22.13 -8.26
C ASP A 148 -33.45 -22.11 -7.14
N SER A 149 -34.24 -21.02 -7.07
CA SER A 149 -35.29 -20.79 -6.07
C SER A 149 -34.74 -20.92 -4.64
N CYS A 150 -33.61 -20.28 -4.38
CA CYS A 150 -32.94 -20.30 -3.08
C CYS A 150 -32.58 -18.88 -2.61
N LEU A 151 -32.47 -18.72 -1.30
CA LEU A 151 -31.92 -17.57 -0.60
C LEU A 151 -30.55 -17.97 -0.02
N GLY A 152 -29.50 -17.26 -0.40
CA GLY A 152 -28.14 -17.40 0.16
C GLY A 152 -27.80 -16.23 1.06
N MET A 153 -27.23 -16.50 2.24
CA MET A 153 -26.59 -15.47 3.08
C MET A 153 -25.07 -15.69 3.07
N VAL A 154 -24.34 -14.61 2.83
CA VAL A 154 -22.88 -14.58 2.73
C VAL A 154 -22.31 -13.76 3.87
N ASN A 155 -21.32 -14.32 4.59
CA ASN A 155 -20.52 -13.55 5.53
C ASN A 155 -19.34 -12.95 4.77
N LEU A 156 -19.34 -11.62 4.63
CA LEU A 156 -18.38 -10.87 3.84
C LEU A 156 -17.01 -10.84 4.53
N VAL A 157 -16.99 -10.68 5.87
CA VAL A 157 -15.76 -10.69 6.70
C VAL A 157 -14.94 -11.97 6.54
N ARG A 158 -15.60 -13.14 6.46
CA ARG A 158 -14.96 -14.45 6.28
C ARG A 158 -14.87 -14.89 4.82
N GLY A 159 -15.41 -14.10 3.88
CA GLY A 159 -15.54 -14.46 2.47
C GLY A 159 -16.08 -15.87 2.26
N ARG A 160 -17.24 -16.21 2.85
CA ARG A 160 -17.88 -17.52 2.66
C ARG A 160 -19.41 -17.46 2.83
N ARG A 161 -20.13 -18.35 2.14
CA ARG A 161 -21.57 -18.58 2.35
C ARG A 161 -21.80 -19.13 3.77
N SER A 162 -22.67 -18.48 4.53
CA SER A 162 -23.06 -18.90 5.89
C SER A 162 -24.31 -19.76 5.91
N PHE A 163 -25.29 -19.40 5.08
CA PHE A 163 -26.60 -20.04 5.06
C PHE A 163 -27.12 -20.13 3.61
N PHE A 164 -27.96 -21.12 3.36
CA PHE A 164 -28.56 -21.40 2.07
C PHE A 164 -29.88 -22.13 2.28
N CYS A 165 -30.99 -21.51 1.93
CA CYS A 165 -32.34 -22.05 2.10
C CYS A 165 -33.07 -22.12 0.76
N ARG A 166 -33.91 -23.15 0.59
CA ARG A 166 -34.77 -23.29 -0.58
C ARG A 166 -36.09 -22.55 -0.35
N LEU A 167 -36.42 -21.64 -1.27
CA LEU A 167 -37.67 -20.91 -1.33
C LEU A 167 -38.74 -21.75 -2.06
N GLY A 168 -40.01 -21.51 -1.74
CA GLY A 168 -41.14 -22.12 -2.45
C GLY A 168 -41.37 -21.58 -3.87
N LYS A 169 -40.84 -20.37 -4.16
CA LYS A 169 -40.86 -19.69 -5.45
C LYS A 169 -39.51 -19.04 -5.74
N GLU A 170 -39.26 -18.68 -6.99
CA GLU A 170 -38.09 -17.88 -7.36
C GLU A 170 -38.29 -16.42 -6.94
N ALA A 171 -37.39 -15.91 -6.11
CA ALA A 171 -37.31 -14.48 -5.81
C ALA A 171 -36.46 -13.76 -6.86
N SER A 172 -36.89 -12.57 -7.25
CA SER A 172 -36.21 -11.75 -8.25
C SER A 172 -35.51 -10.51 -7.70
N ILE A 173 -35.82 -10.09 -6.47
CA ILE A 173 -35.29 -8.89 -5.82
C ILE A 173 -35.11 -9.19 -4.34
N VAL A 174 -34.04 -8.66 -3.73
CA VAL A 174 -33.87 -8.64 -2.26
C VAL A 174 -33.27 -7.30 -1.84
N GLU A 175 -33.74 -6.73 -0.73
CA GLU A 175 -33.27 -5.44 -0.21
C GLU A 175 -33.34 -5.41 1.32
N PHE A 176 -32.39 -4.75 1.99
CA PHE A 176 -32.49 -4.46 3.43
C PHE A 176 -33.21 -3.13 3.67
N ASP A 177 -33.84 -2.98 4.84
CA ASP A 177 -34.21 -1.65 5.31
C ASP A 177 -32.97 -0.84 5.76
N CYS A 178 -33.15 0.47 5.97
CA CYS A 178 -32.05 1.38 6.28
C CYS A 178 -31.32 1.03 7.60
N GLY A 179 -32.00 0.37 8.55
CA GLY A 179 -31.41 -0.10 9.81
C GLY A 179 -30.75 -1.48 9.71
N GLY A 180 -31.13 -2.29 8.71
CA GLY A 180 -30.75 -3.69 8.58
C GLY A 180 -31.57 -4.65 9.46
N GLU A 181 -32.57 -4.15 10.20
CA GLU A 181 -33.43 -4.96 11.06
C GLU A 181 -34.37 -5.87 10.26
N LYS A 182 -34.71 -5.46 9.03
CA LYS A 182 -35.62 -6.18 8.14
C LYS A 182 -35.05 -6.30 6.74
N PHE A 183 -35.55 -7.29 5.99
CA PHE A 183 -35.36 -7.35 4.56
C PHE A 183 -36.66 -7.63 3.81
N PHE A 184 -36.71 -7.11 2.58
CA PHE A 184 -37.80 -7.26 1.63
C PHE A 184 -37.39 -8.24 0.54
N MET A 185 -38.29 -9.12 0.13
CA MET A 185 -38.03 -10.08 -0.95
C MET A 185 -39.19 -10.11 -1.94
N GLY A 186 -38.90 -9.81 -3.21
CA GLY A 186 -39.89 -9.80 -4.29
C GLY A 186 -40.02 -11.17 -4.98
N THR A 187 -41.21 -11.76 -4.95
CA THR A 187 -41.57 -13.02 -5.66
C THR A 187 -42.78 -12.80 -6.56
N ASP A 188 -42.55 -12.62 -7.86
CA ASP A 188 -43.57 -12.24 -8.84
C ASP A 188 -44.47 -11.07 -8.35
N GLU A 189 -45.72 -11.36 -7.99
CA GLU A 189 -46.77 -10.43 -7.56
C GLU A 189 -46.76 -10.14 -6.05
N LYS A 190 -45.83 -10.72 -5.27
CA LYS A 190 -45.72 -10.56 -3.81
C LYS A 190 -44.41 -9.92 -3.38
N ILE A 191 -44.47 -9.08 -2.35
CA ILE A 191 -43.31 -8.67 -1.56
C ILE A 191 -43.47 -9.25 -0.15
N SER A 192 -42.55 -10.10 0.29
CA SER A 192 -42.52 -10.59 1.66
C SER A 192 -41.55 -9.75 2.51
N VAL A 193 -41.99 -9.40 3.72
CA VAL A 193 -41.20 -8.62 4.71
C VAL A 193 -40.72 -9.58 5.79
N HIS A 194 -39.42 -9.61 6.07
CA HIS A 194 -38.80 -10.55 7.00
C HIS A 194 -37.97 -9.82 8.07
N GLU A 195 -37.91 -10.39 9.28
CA GLU A 195 -36.90 -10.05 10.30
C GLU A 195 -35.52 -10.53 9.83
N ALA A 196 -34.49 -9.68 9.94
CA ALA A 196 -33.16 -10.00 9.41
C ALA A 196 -32.37 -11.01 10.28
N GLU A 197 -32.71 -11.14 11.57
CA GLU A 197 -32.01 -12.01 12.51
C GLU A 197 -32.24 -13.51 12.20
N ASP A 198 -33.49 -13.91 11.93
CA ASP A 198 -33.91 -15.31 11.76
C ASP A 198 -34.66 -15.59 10.44
N ALA A 199 -34.84 -14.59 9.58
CA ALA A 199 -35.64 -14.63 8.34
C ALA A 199 -37.15 -14.91 8.54
N LYS A 200 -37.69 -14.69 9.75
CA LYS A 200 -39.11 -14.84 10.05
C LYS A 200 -39.97 -13.86 9.26
N LEU A 201 -41.02 -14.38 8.63
CA LEU A 201 -41.99 -13.61 7.87
C LEU A 201 -42.84 -12.74 8.82
N ILE A 202 -42.81 -11.42 8.60
CA ILE A 202 -43.63 -10.43 9.31
C ILE A 202 -44.98 -10.26 8.60
N THR A 203 -44.94 -9.97 7.30
CA THR A 203 -46.12 -9.71 6.48
C THR A 203 -45.85 -9.94 4.99
N GLU A 204 -46.91 -10.09 4.19
CA GLU A 204 -46.85 -10.13 2.73
C GLU A 204 -47.67 -8.98 2.14
N LEU A 205 -47.13 -8.33 1.11
CA LEU A 205 -47.75 -7.26 0.35
C LEU A 205 -48.08 -7.81 -1.05
N GLU A 206 -49.33 -7.69 -1.50
CA GLU A 206 -49.78 -8.23 -2.79
C GLU A 206 -49.97 -7.12 -3.83
N SER A 207 -49.15 -7.13 -4.89
CA SER A 207 -49.32 -6.26 -6.06
C SER A 207 -50.23 -6.89 -7.11
N LYS A 208 -50.81 -6.05 -7.97
CA LYS A 208 -51.64 -6.45 -9.12
C LYS A 208 -50.84 -7.19 -10.21
N LYS A 209 -49.52 -7.01 -10.24
CA LYS A 209 -48.59 -7.55 -11.25
C LYS A 209 -47.17 -7.70 -10.68
N ARG A 210 -46.28 -8.28 -11.49
CA ARG A 210 -44.88 -8.49 -11.14
C ARG A 210 -44.16 -7.21 -10.71
N VAL A 211 -43.56 -7.26 -9.52
CA VAL A 211 -42.67 -6.22 -8.97
C VAL A 211 -41.28 -6.34 -9.61
N LEU A 212 -40.68 -5.21 -9.97
CA LEU A 212 -39.43 -5.14 -10.72
C LEU A 212 -38.35 -4.27 -10.05
N CYS A 213 -38.71 -3.47 -9.06
CA CYS A 213 -37.79 -2.71 -8.22
C CYS A 213 -38.46 -2.43 -6.85
N ILE A 214 -37.64 -2.41 -5.80
CA ILE A 214 -37.99 -2.06 -4.43
C ILE A 214 -37.02 -0.93 -4.00
N ALA A 215 -37.43 -0.07 -3.05
CA ALA A 215 -36.55 0.80 -2.30
C ALA A 215 -37.10 1.05 -0.88
N SER A 216 -36.29 0.94 0.16
CA SER A 216 -36.72 1.22 1.54
C SER A 216 -36.69 2.71 1.90
N GLY A 217 -37.69 3.17 2.66
CA GLY A 217 -37.72 4.49 3.31
C GLY A 217 -37.46 4.42 4.82
N MET A 218 -37.01 5.54 5.41
CA MET A 218 -36.71 5.64 6.85
C MET A 218 -37.96 5.73 7.75
N ASN A 219 -39.14 5.98 7.18
CA ASN A 219 -40.41 6.15 7.88
C ASN A 219 -41.25 4.86 7.97
N GLY A 220 -40.62 3.69 7.84
CA GLY A 220 -41.33 2.41 7.82
C GLY A 220 -42.16 2.15 6.56
N LEU A 221 -42.02 2.99 5.52
CA LEU A 221 -42.56 2.73 4.19
C LEU A 221 -41.54 1.98 3.32
N VAL A 222 -42.04 1.06 2.49
CA VAL A 222 -41.29 0.46 1.39
C VAL A 222 -41.93 0.86 0.06
N TYR A 223 -41.11 1.23 -0.92
CA TYR A 223 -41.55 1.72 -2.21
C TYR A 223 -41.30 0.67 -3.29
N THR A 224 -42.25 0.50 -4.22
CA THR A 224 -42.13 -0.50 -5.30
C THR A 224 -42.60 0.04 -6.64
N GLY A 225 -42.03 -0.50 -7.72
CA GLY A 225 -42.52 -0.33 -9.08
C GLY A 225 -42.43 -1.63 -9.88
N GLY A 226 -43.35 -1.82 -10.85
CA GLY A 226 -43.48 -3.07 -11.58
C GLY A 226 -44.10 -2.98 -12.97
N GLU A 227 -44.67 -4.09 -13.43
CA GLU A 227 -45.37 -4.23 -14.72
C GLU A 227 -46.80 -3.65 -14.71
N ASP A 228 -47.28 -3.26 -13.54
CA ASP A 228 -48.47 -2.42 -13.29
C ASP A 228 -48.26 -0.98 -13.77
N ARG A 229 -47.00 -0.53 -13.88
CA ARG A 229 -46.56 0.82 -14.25
C ARG A 229 -46.84 1.87 -13.16
N THR A 230 -47.10 1.42 -11.93
CA THR A 230 -47.37 2.30 -10.79
C THR A 230 -46.11 2.59 -10.00
N VAL A 231 -46.18 3.62 -9.16
CA VAL A 231 -45.24 3.83 -8.04
C VAL A 231 -46.07 3.72 -6.77
N THR A 232 -45.79 2.72 -5.95
CA THR A 232 -46.61 2.36 -4.79
C THR A 232 -45.76 2.38 -3.51
N ALA A 233 -46.26 3.06 -2.49
CA ALA A 233 -45.69 3.10 -1.15
C ALA A 233 -46.54 2.22 -0.22
N TRP A 234 -45.89 1.29 0.46
CA TRP A 234 -46.53 0.33 1.36
C TRP A 234 -46.09 0.61 2.79
N ASP A 235 -47.04 0.62 3.71
CA ASP A 235 -46.78 0.69 5.14
C ASP A 235 -46.42 -0.72 5.66
N THR A 236 -45.18 -0.88 6.12
CA THR A 236 -44.63 -2.19 6.51
C THR A 236 -45.18 -2.73 7.84
N VAL A 237 -45.86 -1.89 8.62
CA VAL A 237 -46.43 -2.26 9.93
C VAL A 237 -47.86 -2.76 9.78
N SER A 238 -48.66 -2.09 8.94
CA SER A 238 -50.06 -2.42 8.67
C SER A 238 -50.26 -3.36 7.48
N GLY A 239 -49.24 -3.52 6.62
CA GLY A 239 -49.31 -4.34 5.41
C GLY A 239 -50.17 -3.74 4.29
N LYS A 240 -50.46 -2.44 4.33
CA LYS A 240 -51.39 -1.76 3.41
C LYS A 240 -50.67 -0.78 2.50
N VAL A 241 -51.29 -0.50 1.35
CA VAL A 241 -50.89 0.62 0.49
C VAL A 241 -51.13 1.93 1.24
N ALA A 242 -50.08 2.71 1.46
CA ALA A 242 -50.15 4.06 2.00
C ALA A 242 -50.44 5.08 0.90
N TYR A 243 -49.73 4.97 -0.23
CA TYR A 243 -49.90 5.83 -1.41
C TYR A 243 -49.70 5.04 -2.70
N CYS A 244 -50.43 5.35 -3.76
CA CYS A 244 -50.24 4.74 -5.08
C CYS A 244 -50.45 5.77 -6.19
N ILE A 245 -49.43 5.98 -7.01
CA ILE A 245 -49.51 6.76 -8.23
C ILE A 245 -49.84 5.78 -9.36
N ASP A 246 -51.13 5.67 -9.67
CA ASP A 246 -51.61 4.92 -10.84
C ASP A 246 -51.12 5.59 -12.14
N ASP A 247 -50.74 4.76 -13.12
CA ASP A 247 -50.18 5.19 -14.42
C ASP A 247 -49.02 6.22 -14.33
N ALA A 248 -48.18 6.10 -13.28
CA ALA A 248 -46.96 6.89 -13.10
C ALA A 248 -46.06 6.91 -14.36
N HIS A 249 -46.00 5.77 -15.07
CA HIS A 249 -45.33 5.64 -16.35
C HIS A 249 -46.20 4.97 -17.41
N SER A 250 -45.87 5.24 -18.67
CA SER A 250 -46.56 4.62 -19.81
C SER A 250 -46.13 3.17 -20.06
N ALA A 251 -44.97 2.79 -19.49
CA ALA A 251 -44.45 1.42 -19.47
C ALA A 251 -43.95 1.02 -18.06
N ARG A 252 -43.60 -0.25 -17.89
CA ARG A 252 -43.14 -0.85 -16.63
C ARG A 252 -42.01 -0.05 -15.96
N VAL A 253 -42.12 0.13 -14.65
CA VAL A 253 -41.07 0.74 -13.83
C VAL A 253 -39.95 -0.30 -13.63
N LYS A 254 -38.69 0.16 -13.65
CA LYS A 254 -37.49 -0.66 -13.68
C LYS A 254 -36.41 -0.29 -12.67
N GLY A 255 -36.57 0.85 -12.01
CA GLY A 255 -35.75 1.24 -10.87
C GLY A 255 -36.47 2.32 -10.08
N ILE A 256 -36.28 2.30 -8.77
CA ILE A 256 -36.87 3.25 -7.82
C ILE A 256 -35.81 3.59 -6.77
N VAL A 257 -35.77 4.85 -6.33
CA VAL A 257 -34.77 5.36 -5.38
C VAL A 257 -35.47 6.35 -4.45
N VAL A 258 -35.33 6.19 -3.13
CA VAL A 258 -35.83 7.14 -2.14
C VAL A 258 -34.88 8.33 -2.01
N LEU A 259 -35.42 9.52 -1.83
CA LEU A 259 -34.69 10.79 -1.82
C LEU A 259 -34.87 11.49 -0.46
N SER A 260 -33.83 11.51 0.39
CA SER A 260 -33.82 12.19 1.69
C SER A 260 -33.27 13.63 1.62
N LYS A 261 -34.06 14.62 2.05
CA LYS A 261 -33.66 16.03 2.01
C LYS A 261 -32.74 16.35 3.19
N ILE A 262 -31.54 16.86 2.91
CA ILE A 262 -30.56 17.26 3.93
C ILE A 262 -30.83 18.72 4.29
N GLU A 263 -31.41 18.97 5.47
CA GLU A 263 -31.22 20.18 6.31
C GLU A 263 -32.18 20.17 7.52
N GLY A 264 -31.64 20.06 8.74
CA GLY A 264 -31.99 20.82 9.96
C GLY A 264 -33.44 21.06 10.44
N SER A 265 -34.51 20.55 9.83
CA SER A 265 -35.89 20.77 10.28
C SER A 265 -36.56 19.50 10.82
N SER A 266 -37.28 19.65 11.92
CA SER A 266 -38.02 18.59 12.62
C SER A 266 -39.10 17.90 11.76
N GLU A 267 -39.15 16.56 11.86
CA GLU A 267 -40.31 15.66 11.61
C GLU A 267 -40.84 15.41 10.16
N ASP A 268 -40.23 15.89 9.06
CA ASP A 268 -40.52 15.53 7.64
C ASP A 268 -39.23 15.71 6.77
N GLU A 269 -38.92 15.09 5.61
CA GLU A 269 -39.69 14.33 4.60
C GLU A 269 -38.89 13.11 4.04
N PRO A 270 -39.44 11.87 3.94
CA PRO A 270 -38.92 10.85 3.01
C PRO A 270 -40.00 10.31 2.03
N PHE A 271 -40.92 11.16 1.61
CA PHE A 271 -41.96 10.85 0.61
C PHE A 271 -41.52 11.08 -0.85
N LEU A 272 -40.31 11.58 -1.05
CA LEU A 272 -39.73 11.85 -2.36
C LEU A 272 -39.08 10.59 -2.95
N VAL A 273 -39.49 10.22 -4.16
CA VAL A 273 -38.95 9.05 -4.87
C VAL A 273 -38.61 9.39 -6.33
N ALA A 274 -37.43 8.97 -6.78
CA ALA A 274 -37.11 8.91 -8.19
C ALA A 274 -37.49 7.53 -8.76
N SER A 275 -37.99 7.51 -9.99
CA SER A 275 -38.42 6.30 -10.69
C SER A 275 -37.96 6.34 -12.15
N ALA A 276 -37.56 5.19 -12.68
CA ALA A 276 -37.14 5.03 -14.07
C ALA A 276 -37.96 3.93 -14.75
N SER A 277 -38.39 4.16 -15.99
CA SER A 277 -39.23 3.23 -16.73
C SER A 277 -38.68 2.85 -18.10
N SER A 278 -39.11 1.69 -18.59
CA SER A 278 -38.90 1.29 -19.99
C SER A 278 -39.56 2.22 -21.02
N ASP A 279 -40.32 3.26 -20.61
CA ASP A 279 -40.75 4.35 -21.51
C ASP A 279 -39.67 5.41 -21.78
N GLY A 280 -38.53 5.29 -21.08
CA GLY A 280 -37.36 6.14 -21.26
C GLY A 280 -37.39 7.45 -20.49
N ILE A 281 -38.33 7.59 -19.56
CA ILE A 281 -38.45 8.77 -18.71
C ILE A 281 -38.02 8.41 -17.28
N ILE A 282 -37.26 9.32 -16.67
CA ILE A 282 -37.01 9.35 -15.22
C ILE A 282 -37.94 10.40 -14.63
N ARG A 283 -38.68 10.07 -13.56
CA ARG A 283 -39.57 10.99 -12.85
C ARG A 283 -39.28 11.03 -11.37
N VAL A 284 -39.31 12.23 -10.79
CA VAL A 284 -39.30 12.46 -9.35
C VAL A 284 -40.72 12.79 -8.89
N TRP A 285 -41.17 12.10 -7.85
CA TRP A 285 -42.50 12.23 -7.27
C TRP A 285 -42.40 12.58 -5.79
N ASP A 286 -43.39 13.33 -5.28
CA ASP A 286 -43.83 13.19 -3.90
C ASP A 286 -45.02 12.22 -3.90
N VAL A 287 -44.89 11.06 -3.24
CA VAL A 287 -45.95 10.04 -3.25
C VAL A 287 -47.25 10.52 -2.62
N ARG A 288 -47.22 11.51 -1.73
CA ARG A 288 -48.41 12.10 -1.09
C ARG A 288 -49.32 12.78 -2.12
N MET A 289 -48.78 13.18 -3.27
CA MET A 289 -49.56 13.74 -4.38
C MET A 289 -50.50 12.73 -5.05
N ALA A 290 -50.42 11.43 -4.71
CA ALA A 290 -51.41 10.42 -5.12
C ALA A 290 -52.85 10.79 -4.76
N ASN A 291 -53.07 11.59 -3.72
CA ASN A 291 -54.40 12.08 -3.33
C ASN A 291 -54.98 13.17 -4.26
N LYS A 292 -54.23 13.64 -5.27
CA LYS A 292 -54.69 14.61 -6.27
C LYS A 292 -55.24 13.87 -7.50
N SER A 293 -56.29 14.39 -8.12
CA SER A 293 -56.99 13.76 -9.26
C SER A 293 -56.12 13.51 -10.50
N LYS A 294 -54.98 14.21 -10.63
CA LYS A 294 -53.87 13.88 -11.52
C LYS A 294 -52.54 14.20 -10.82
N PRO A 295 -51.78 13.20 -10.33
CA PRO A 295 -50.44 13.45 -9.78
C PRO A 295 -49.49 13.88 -10.91
N THR A 296 -48.81 15.01 -10.71
CA THR A 296 -47.77 15.53 -11.61
C THR A 296 -46.38 15.31 -11.01
N PRO A 297 -45.38 14.86 -11.78
CA PRO A 297 -44.02 14.72 -11.28
C PRO A 297 -43.42 16.09 -10.94
N LEU A 298 -42.57 16.14 -9.91
CA LEU A 298 -41.84 17.33 -9.47
C LEU A 298 -40.67 17.66 -10.40
N ALA A 299 -40.12 16.64 -11.07
CA ALA A 299 -39.13 16.76 -12.13
C ALA A 299 -39.25 15.55 -13.08
N GLU A 300 -39.00 15.76 -14.37
CA GLU A 300 -38.84 14.65 -15.32
C GLU A 300 -37.65 14.86 -16.27
N ALA A 301 -37.06 13.76 -16.74
CA ALA A 301 -36.00 13.75 -17.74
C ALA A 301 -36.24 12.63 -18.75
N ASN A 302 -36.29 12.96 -20.05
CA ASN A 302 -36.49 12.00 -21.13
C ASN A 302 -35.15 11.61 -21.77
N THR A 303 -34.77 10.34 -21.60
CA THR A 303 -33.51 9.75 -22.10
C THR A 303 -33.61 9.21 -23.53
N LYS A 304 -34.82 9.15 -24.09
CA LYS A 304 -35.18 8.55 -25.40
C LYS A 304 -34.77 7.08 -25.57
N SER A 305 -34.43 6.39 -24.48
CA SER A 305 -33.92 5.01 -24.46
C SER A 305 -34.63 4.22 -23.38
N ARG A 306 -34.89 2.93 -23.57
CA ARG A 306 -35.69 2.12 -22.64
C ARG A 306 -34.84 1.78 -21.41
N LEU A 307 -35.19 2.38 -20.27
CA LEU A 307 -34.41 2.20 -19.04
C LEU A 307 -34.61 0.79 -18.46
N THR A 308 -33.53 0.31 -17.85
CA THR A 308 -33.36 -1.05 -17.30
C THR A 308 -33.18 -1.07 -15.79
N CYS A 309 -32.57 -0.02 -15.25
CA CYS A 309 -32.14 0.12 -13.87
C CYS A 309 -31.95 1.60 -13.53
N LEU A 310 -32.04 1.94 -12.23
CA LEU A 310 -31.78 3.26 -11.66
C LEU A 310 -31.14 3.06 -10.30
N ALA A 311 -30.10 3.83 -10.00
CA ALA A 311 -29.50 3.95 -8.68
C ALA A 311 -29.28 5.42 -8.34
N GLY A 312 -29.11 5.73 -7.06
CA GLY A 312 -28.79 7.06 -6.62
C GLY A 312 -28.24 7.07 -5.21
N SER A 313 -27.60 8.19 -4.87
CA SER A 313 -27.05 8.43 -3.53
C SER A 313 -27.57 9.77 -3.00
N SER A 314 -28.18 9.71 -1.83
CA SER A 314 -28.15 10.78 -0.84
C SER A 314 -26.76 10.78 -0.19
N ILE A 315 -26.16 11.97 -0.05
CA ILE A 315 -24.89 12.17 0.65
C ILE A 315 -25.25 12.34 2.14
N GLY A 316 -25.85 11.30 2.73
CA GLY A 316 -26.54 11.42 4.03
C GLY A 316 -27.42 10.21 4.37
N CYS A 317 -26.79 9.11 4.78
CA CYS A 317 -27.30 8.20 5.79
C CYS A 317 -26.23 8.08 6.88
N GLY A 318 -26.19 9.15 7.67
CA GLY A 318 -25.16 9.52 8.65
C GLY A 318 -25.33 11.02 8.87
N GLU A 319 -25.24 11.48 10.11
CA GLU A 319 -25.18 12.91 10.41
C GLU A 319 -23.97 13.53 9.68
N MET A 320 -24.05 14.81 9.34
CA MET A 320 -22.99 15.49 8.61
C MET A 320 -21.80 15.73 9.56
N VAL A 321 -21.00 14.69 9.79
CA VAL A 321 -19.79 14.76 10.62
C VAL A 321 -18.80 15.65 9.89
N THR A 322 -18.74 16.90 10.35
CA THR A 322 -17.77 17.87 9.87
C THR A 322 -16.41 17.62 10.50
N MET A 323 -15.38 18.11 9.83
CA MET A 323 -14.05 18.28 10.39
C MET A 323 -14.04 19.52 11.31
N ASP A 324 -13.15 19.57 12.29
CA ASP A 324 -12.91 20.80 13.07
C ASP A 324 -12.38 21.93 12.16
N ASP A 325 -12.94 23.14 12.29
CA ASP A 325 -12.55 24.30 11.47
C ASP A 325 -11.09 24.74 11.71
N GLY A 326 -10.56 24.49 12.91
CA GLY A 326 -9.17 24.74 13.28
C GLY A 326 -8.21 23.80 12.56
N GLU A 327 -8.49 22.49 12.58
CA GLU A 327 -7.74 21.49 11.81
C GLU A 327 -7.87 21.73 10.30
N LEU A 328 -9.06 22.07 9.80
CA LEU A 328 -9.29 22.35 8.37
C LEU A 328 -8.43 23.55 7.92
N SER A 329 -8.41 24.61 8.72
CA SER A 329 -7.51 25.75 8.52
C SER A 329 -6.03 25.34 8.59
N GLY A 330 -5.67 24.41 9.48
CA GLY A 330 -4.31 23.86 9.59
C GLY A 330 -3.87 23.11 8.34
N LEU A 331 -4.69 22.18 7.88
CA LEU A 331 -4.44 21.37 6.69
C LEU A 331 -4.34 22.23 5.43
N PHE A 332 -5.20 23.24 5.28
CA PHE A 332 -5.11 24.21 4.18
C PHE A 332 -3.81 25.03 4.24
N GLU A 333 -3.38 25.43 5.44
CA GLU A 333 -2.14 26.19 5.65
C GLU A 333 -0.88 25.34 5.40
N VAL A 334 -0.92 24.02 5.66
CA VAL A 334 0.14 23.06 5.30
C VAL A 334 0.17 22.81 3.78
N MET A 335 -0.95 22.44 3.18
CA MET A 335 -0.94 22.04 1.76
C MET A 335 -0.74 23.25 0.83
N GLY A 336 -1.23 24.43 1.21
CA GLY A 336 -0.89 25.70 0.55
C GLY A 336 0.59 26.09 0.68
N SER A 337 1.32 25.58 1.68
CA SER A 337 2.78 25.75 1.78
C SER A 337 3.58 24.72 0.99
N LEU A 338 2.95 23.64 0.49
CA LEU A 338 3.61 22.52 -0.19
C LEU A 338 3.27 22.40 -1.69
N LEU A 339 2.00 22.51 -2.08
CA LEU A 339 1.52 22.20 -3.45
C LEU A 339 1.57 23.38 -4.43
N ASP A 340 1.78 23.09 -5.72
CA ASP A 340 1.82 24.06 -6.83
C ASP A 340 0.46 24.29 -7.52
N ASP A 341 -0.62 24.32 -6.74
CA ASP A 341 -1.96 24.67 -7.22
C ASP A 341 -2.70 25.56 -6.21
N PRO A 342 -2.90 26.87 -6.48
CA PRO A 342 -3.62 27.78 -5.59
C PRO A 342 -5.15 27.56 -5.60
N THR A 343 -5.68 26.80 -6.56
CA THR A 343 -7.11 26.46 -6.67
C THR A 343 -7.45 25.14 -5.98
N TRP A 344 -6.46 24.34 -5.57
CA TRP A 344 -6.66 23.02 -4.97
C TRP A 344 -7.64 23.02 -3.79
N ALA A 345 -7.42 23.92 -2.82
CA ALA A 345 -8.31 24.04 -1.65
C ALA A 345 -9.71 24.58 -1.98
N GLN A 346 -9.90 25.22 -3.14
CA GLN A 346 -11.20 25.67 -3.62
C GLN A 346 -11.95 24.55 -4.36
N MET A 347 -11.23 23.69 -5.10
CA MET A 347 -11.79 22.50 -5.72
C MET A 347 -12.14 21.43 -4.67
N HIS A 348 -11.36 21.37 -3.59
CA HIS A 348 -11.53 20.37 -2.54
C HIS A 348 -11.73 21.00 -1.14
N PRO A 349 -12.86 21.69 -0.86
CA PRO A 349 -13.10 22.39 0.40
C PRO A 349 -13.34 21.48 1.62
N GLN A 350 -13.56 20.19 1.43
CA GLN A 350 -13.88 19.21 2.48
C GLN A 350 -13.00 17.94 2.38
N PRO A 351 -11.74 18.00 2.87
CA PRO A 351 -10.71 16.96 2.68
C PRO A 351 -10.98 15.62 3.38
N CYS A 352 -11.83 15.58 4.40
CA CYS A 352 -12.19 14.35 5.11
C CYS A 352 -13.54 13.74 4.68
N THR A 353 -14.38 14.51 3.98
CA THR A 353 -15.75 14.13 3.63
C THR A 353 -15.99 14.23 2.13
N ASP A 354 -16.57 15.32 1.61
CA ASP A 354 -17.13 15.41 0.25
C ASP A 354 -16.09 15.50 -0.87
N THR A 355 -14.87 15.94 -0.56
CA THR A 355 -13.80 16.15 -1.55
C THR A 355 -12.46 15.68 -1.00
N PRO A 356 -12.24 14.36 -0.87
CA PRO A 356 -11.05 13.80 -0.24
C PRO A 356 -9.76 14.26 -0.93
N TRP A 357 -8.71 14.49 -0.15
CA TRP A 357 -7.39 14.88 -0.66
C TRP A 357 -6.51 13.63 -0.81
N PRO A 358 -5.98 13.31 -2.01
CA PRO A 358 -5.03 12.23 -2.18
C PRO A 358 -3.84 12.41 -1.24
N GLY A 359 -3.51 11.36 -0.49
CA GLY A 359 -2.45 11.37 0.53
C GLY A 359 -2.86 11.88 1.91
N VAL A 360 -4.05 12.48 2.06
CA VAL A 360 -4.61 12.78 3.38
C VAL A 360 -5.50 11.63 3.85
N GLN A 361 -5.41 11.25 5.12
CA GLN A 361 -6.38 10.36 5.75
C GLN A 361 -6.89 10.99 7.04
N CYS A 362 -8.18 10.83 7.28
CA CYS A 362 -8.85 11.30 8.48
C CYS A 362 -9.52 10.13 9.20
N GLU A 363 -9.54 10.16 10.52
CA GLU A 363 -10.23 9.19 11.36
C GLU A 363 -11.36 9.88 12.13
N LEU A 364 -12.46 9.16 12.30
CA LEU A 364 -13.60 9.60 13.10
C LEU A 364 -13.29 9.33 14.58
N MET A 365 -13.28 10.34 15.44
CA MET A 365 -13.06 10.17 16.88
C MET A 365 -14.16 10.86 17.67
N ALA A 366 -14.53 10.29 18.82
CA ALA A 366 -15.45 10.95 19.75
C ALA A 366 -14.69 12.06 20.49
N GLN A 367 -15.29 13.24 20.58
CA GLN A 367 -14.71 14.37 21.31
C GLN A 367 -14.57 14.02 22.81
N GLU A 368 -13.36 14.01 23.37
CA GLU A 368 -13.20 13.86 24.82
C GLU A 368 -13.36 15.22 25.50
N ASP A 369 -14.49 15.43 26.18
CA ASP A 369 -14.74 16.67 26.91
C ASP A 369 -13.74 16.88 28.05
N GLY A 370 -12.81 17.82 27.83
CA GLY A 370 -11.79 18.23 28.80
C GLY A 370 -12.33 19.06 29.97
N SER A 371 -13.49 18.71 30.54
CA SER A 371 -14.10 19.42 31.67
C SER A 371 -14.36 18.52 32.89
N ASN A 372 -13.68 18.82 33.99
CA ASN A 372 -13.95 18.21 35.29
C ASN A 372 -15.25 18.78 35.89
N GLY A 373 -16.36 18.11 35.61
CA GLY A 373 -17.49 17.97 36.53
C GLY A 373 -18.52 19.11 36.60
N GLN A 374 -19.72 18.81 36.14
CA GLN A 374 -20.90 18.82 37.02
C GLN A 374 -21.95 17.83 36.50
N GLN A 375 -22.53 17.03 37.41
CA GLN A 375 -23.65 16.16 37.07
C GLN A 375 -24.95 16.98 37.10
N ASP A 376 -25.53 17.24 35.93
CA ASP A 376 -26.96 17.42 35.78
C ASP A 376 -27.46 16.53 34.62
N GLY A 377 -28.66 15.98 34.78
CA GLY A 377 -29.11 14.77 34.07
C GLY A 377 -29.57 14.98 32.63
N GLN A 378 -28.70 15.47 31.75
CA GLN A 378 -28.92 15.54 30.31
C GLN A 378 -27.87 14.66 29.61
N GLN A 379 -28.30 13.74 28.74
CA GLN A 379 -27.36 12.94 27.94
C GLN A 379 -26.82 13.83 26.81
N ASP A 380 -25.77 14.59 27.11
CA ASP A 380 -25.06 15.35 26.08
C ASP A 380 -24.48 14.39 25.05
N TYR A 381 -24.91 14.62 23.81
CA TYR A 381 -24.52 13.87 22.64
C TYR A 381 -23.10 14.29 22.29
N ASN A 382 -22.14 13.38 22.43
CA ASN A 382 -20.75 13.70 22.21
C ASN A 382 -20.43 13.52 20.71
N PRO A 383 -20.31 14.60 19.91
CA PRO A 383 -20.22 14.48 18.46
C PRO A 383 -18.91 13.79 18.08
N THR A 384 -19.00 12.75 17.25
CA THR A 384 -17.83 12.26 16.54
C THR A 384 -17.44 13.25 15.45
N ILE A 385 -16.16 13.63 15.40
CA ILE A 385 -15.57 14.61 14.47
C ILE A 385 -14.46 13.92 13.64
N PHE A 386 -14.24 14.38 12.41
CA PHE A 386 -13.07 13.94 11.62
C PHE A 386 -11.81 14.71 12.01
N HIS A 387 -10.76 13.97 12.34
CA HIS A 387 -9.42 14.50 12.65
C HIS A 387 -8.39 14.01 11.62
N VAL A 388 -7.43 14.84 11.23
CA VAL A 388 -6.38 14.45 10.27
C VAL A 388 -5.36 13.55 10.96
N THR A 389 -5.25 12.29 10.52
CA THR A 389 -4.27 11.35 11.08
C THR A 389 -3.10 11.05 10.16
N LYS A 390 -3.23 11.30 8.85
CA LYS A 390 -2.11 11.16 7.89
C LYS A 390 -2.06 12.32 6.90
N ILE A 391 -0.85 12.79 6.63
CA ILE A 391 -0.48 13.58 5.46
C ILE A 391 0.69 12.89 4.76
N HIS A 392 0.49 12.49 3.51
CA HIS A 392 1.51 11.96 2.62
C HIS A 392 1.54 12.76 1.32
N ILE A 393 2.74 13.17 0.91
CA ILE A 393 2.99 13.74 -0.42
C ILE A 393 4.22 13.07 -0.99
N GLY A 394 4.13 12.56 -2.21
CA GLY A 394 5.20 11.83 -2.89
C GLY A 394 4.85 11.50 -4.33
N SER A 395 5.81 11.00 -5.09
CA SER A 395 5.64 10.62 -6.51
C SER A 395 4.70 9.44 -6.74
N ASP A 396 4.32 8.74 -5.67
CA ASP A 396 3.38 7.63 -5.63
C ASP A 396 1.91 8.08 -5.56
N ILE A 397 1.64 9.37 -5.30
CA ILE A 397 0.29 9.93 -5.26
C ILE A 397 0.08 10.94 -6.38
N LEU A 398 -1.08 10.87 -7.05
CA LEU A 398 -1.54 11.82 -8.06
C LEU A 398 -2.04 13.14 -7.42
N THR A 399 -1.20 13.79 -6.62
CA THR A 399 -1.40 15.19 -6.19
C THR A 399 -0.83 16.17 -7.23
N PRO A 400 -1.16 17.47 -7.17
CA PRO A 400 -0.32 18.50 -7.75
C PRO A 400 1.14 18.31 -7.29
N PRO A 401 2.14 18.65 -8.12
CA PRO A 401 3.53 18.59 -7.71
C PRO A 401 3.78 19.56 -6.55
N CYS A 402 4.79 19.28 -5.73
CA CYS A 402 5.27 20.27 -4.76
C CYS A 402 5.82 21.49 -5.50
N LYS A 403 5.45 22.68 -5.05
CA LYS A 403 5.86 23.94 -5.67
C LYS A 403 7.36 24.18 -5.49
N PRO A 404 8.03 24.91 -6.40
CA PRO A 404 9.46 25.18 -6.29
C PRO A 404 9.87 25.89 -4.98
N ASN A 405 8.96 26.66 -4.39
CA ASN A 405 9.13 27.32 -3.09
C ASN A 405 8.39 26.64 -1.93
N ALA A 406 8.25 25.31 -1.98
CA ALA A 406 7.64 24.53 -0.91
C ALA A 406 8.38 24.74 0.42
N SER A 407 7.60 24.84 1.49
CA SER A 407 8.10 25.00 2.86
C SER A 407 7.21 24.26 3.86
N LEU A 408 7.79 23.89 5.00
CA LEU A 408 7.07 23.20 6.08
C LEU A 408 6.39 24.23 6.98
N SER A 409 5.06 24.38 6.87
CA SER A 409 4.32 25.35 7.68
C SER A 409 4.16 24.88 9.12
N SER A 410 5.01 25.37 10.03
CA SER A 410 4.87 25.09 11.46
C SER A 410 3.51 25.54 12.01
N LYS A 411 3.00 26.70 11.57
CA LYS A 411 1.70 27.23 12.03
C LYS A 411 0.51 26.38 11.55
N GLY A 412 0.61 25.77 10.37
CA GLY A 412 -0.36 24.80 9.90
C GLY A 412 -0.29 23.49 10.68
N LEU A 413 0.91 22.91 10.82
CA LEU A 413 1.13 21.65 11.53
C LEU A 413 0.75 21.71 13.01
N MET A 414 0.99 22.84 13.70
CA MET A 414 0.60 23.01 15.10
C MET A 414 -0.92 22.95 15.35
N LYS A 415 -1.73 23.10 14.30
CA LYS A 415 -3.19 22.96 14.36
C LYS A 415 -3.68 21.53 14.11
N LEU A 416 -2.80 20.54 13.92
CA LEU A 416 -3.15 19.15 13.59
C LEU A 416 -2.74 18.18 14.71
N PRO A 417 -3.37 18.25 15.91
CA PRO A 417 -2.89 17.54 17.10
C PRO A 417 -3.01 16.01 17.01
N PHE A 418 -3.91 15.49 16.18
CA PHE A 418 -4.13 14.05 15.96
C PHE A 418 -3.28 13.45 14.82
N LEU A 419 -2.38 14.24 14.21
CA LEU A 419 -1.54 13.79 13.10
C LEU A 419 -0.58 12.68 13.54
N LYS A 420 -0.86 11.43 13.15
CA LYS A 420 -0.05 10.25 13.43
C LYS A 420 1.06 10.04 12.40
N THR A 421 0.83 10.42 11.15
CA THR A 421 1.79 10.22 10.05
C THR A 421 2.00 11.51 9.25
N LEU A 422 3.25 11.95 9.17
CA LEU A 422 3.70 13.00 8.24
C LEU A 422 4.80 12.43 7.34
N SER A 423 4.55 12.45 6.04
CA SER A 423 5.40 11.83 5.02
C SER A 423 5.54 12.74 3.80
N LEU A 424 6.76 13.22 3.50
CA LEU A 424 7.04 14.12 2.37
C LEU A 424 8.25 13.60 1.58
N PHE A 425 8.01 13.19 0.34
CA PHE A 425 9.02 12.64 -0.57
C PHE A 425 9.27 13.60 -1.74
N ASN A 426 10.54 13.95 -2.00
CA ASN A 426 10.96 14.76 -3.16
C ASN A 426 10.18 16.09 -3.33
N CYS A 427 9.88 16.75 -2.21
CA CYS A 427 9.02 17.93 -2.14
C CYS A 427 9.83 19.24 -2.00
N PHE A 428 10.88 19.24 -1.18
CA PHE A 428 11.78 20.40 -1.02
C PHE A 428 12.97 20.29 -1.98
N ASN A 429 12.77 20.67 -3.25
CA ASN A 429 13.77 20.45 -4.30
C ASN A 429 14.64 21.68 -4.61
N VAL A 430 14.11 22.90 -4.44
CA VAL A 430 14.79 24.16 -4.81
C VAL A 430 14.99 25.08 -3.62
N THR A 431 13.95 25.38 -2.85
CA THR A 431 14.07 26.20 -1.64
C THR A 431 14.79 25.46 -0.50
N PRO A 432 15.79 26.10 0.15
CA PRO A 432 16.34 25.59 1.39
C PRO A 432 15.28 25.57 2.50
N VAL A 433 15.09 24.43 3.14
CA VAL A 433 14.18 24.22 4.28
C VAL A 433 14.98 23.66 5.45
N SER A 434 14.68 24.07 6.69
CA SER A 434 15.30 23.50 7.90
C SER A 434 14.24 23.07 8.90
N LEU A 435 14.57 22.09 9.74
CA LEU A 435 13.66 21.60 10.79
C LEU A 435 13.74 22.52 12.01
N SER A 436 12.76 23.41 12.16
CA SER A 436 12.69 24.30 13.31
C SER A 436 12.43 23.53 14.61
N SER A 437 13.15 23.86 15.69
CA SER A 437 12.94 23.22 17.00
C SER A 437 11.52 23.42 17.52
N SER A 438 10.93 24.59 17.24
CA SER A 438 9.59 24.99 17.64
C SER A 438 8.47 24.08 17.13
N LEU A 439 8.71 23.30 16.06
CA LEU A 439 7.75 22.30 15.55
C LEU A 439 7.57 21.12 16.51
N PHE A 440 8.58 20.86 17.35
CA PHE A 440 8.65 19.71 18.26
C PHE A 440 8.71 20.15 19.73
N GLU A 441 8.38 21.41 20.00
CA GLU A 441 8.19 21.97 21.34
C GLU A 441 6.70 21.94 21.72
N ASN A 442 6.41 22.11 23.02
CA ASN A 442 5.04 22.26 23.56
C ASN A 442 4.04 21.14 23.21
N ASN A 443 4.51 19.90 22.96
CA ASN A 443 3.68 18.73 22.64
C ASN A 443 2.77 18.88 21.39
N SER A 444 3.10 19.81 20.48
CA SER A 444 2.18 20.17 19.39
C SER A 444 1.96 19.08 18.33
N LEU A 445 2.87 18.10 18.23
CA LEU A 445 2.76 16.90 17.40
C LEU A 445 2.82 15.64 18.27
N SER A 446 2.16 15.66 19.43
CA SER A 446 2.23 14.58 20.43
C SER A 446 1.62 13.24 19.97
N SER A 447 0.75 13.23 18.96
CA SER A 447 0.19 12.01 18.37
C SER A 447 1.09 11.36 17.29
N LEU A 448 2.20 11.99 16.90
CA LEU A 448 2.97 11.60 15.73
C LEU A 448 3.74 10.28 15.95
N GLU A 449 3.34 9.22 15.25
CA GLU A 449 3.99 7.91 15.25
C GLU A 449 5.00 7.74 14.11
N HIS A 450 4.81 8.43 12.98
CA HIS A 450 5.63 8.25 11.77
C HIS A 450 6.00 9.61 11.14
N LEU A 451 7.30 9.93 11.15
CA LEU A 451 7.87 11.09 10.45
C LEU A 451 8.84 10.62 9.37
N ALA A 452 8.50 10.85 8.10
CA ALA A 452 9.35 10.54 6.96
C ALA A 452 9.54 11.77 6.05
N LEU A 453 10.73 12.34 6.03
CA LEU A 453 11.09 13.43 5.12
C LEU A 453 12.25 12.93 4.24
N VAL A 454 11.92 12.34 3.10
CA VAL A 454 12.86 11.50 2.32
C VAL A 454 13.12 12.10 0.94
N SER A 455 14.38 12.03 0.48
CA SER A 455 14.79 12.54 -0.84
C SER A 455 14.48 14.02 -1.05
N ASN A 456 14.61 14.87 -0.03
CA ASN A 456 14.37 16.31 -0.11
C ASN A 456 15.72 17.08 -0.15
N PRO A 457 16.33 17.30 -1.33
CA PRO A 457 17.67 17.88 -1.44
C PRO A 457 17.78 19.34 -1.00
N GLY A 458 16.66 20.02 -0.73
CA GLY A 458 16.60 21.34 -0.09
C GLY A 458 16.57 21.29 1.44
N LEU A 459 16.33 20.13 2.07
CA LEU A 459 16.27 20.00 3.53
C LEU A 459 17.69 19.97 4.13
N TYR A 460 18.02 20.96 4.97
CA TYR A 460 19.37 21.20 5.51
C TYR A 460 19.34 21.65 6.98
N GLY A 461 20.54 21.83 7.56
CA GLY A 461 20.72 22.23 8.97
C GLY A 461 20.90 21.02 9.88
N SER A 462 20.83 21.22 11.19
CA SER A 462 20.93 20.15 12.18
C SER A 462 19.57 19.54 12.51
N ILE A 463 19.58 18.29 12.98
CA ILE A 463 18.37 17.66 13.52
C ILE A 463 18.10 18.33 14.89
N PRO A 464 16.93 18.93 15.13
CA PRO A 464 16.64 19.60 16.39
C PRO A 464 16.49 18.60 17.53
N SER A 465 17.11 18.89 18.67
CA SER A 465 17.04 18.03 19.86
C SER A 465 15.63 17.89 20.44
N SER A 466 14.76 18.88 20.22
CA SER A 466 13.35 18.86 20.62
C SER A 466 12.53 17.77 19.95
N LEU A 467 13.00 17.21 18.82
CA LEU A 467 12.39 16.02 18.20
C LEU A 467 12.30 14.83 19.18
N GLY A 468 13.20 14.76 20.17
CA GLY A 468 13.19 13.76 21.24
C GLY A 468 11.96 13.80 22.16
N HIS A 469 11.17 14.88 22.15
CA HIS A 469 9.96 14.99 22.97
C HIS A 469 8.76 14.20 22.42
N ILE A 470 8.79 13.76 21.15
CA ILE A 470 7.69 13.01 20.52
C ILE A 470 7.75 11.54 20.94
N GLN A 471 7.39 11.24 22.19
CA GLN A 471 7.54 9.89 22.77
C GLN A 471 6.70 8.80 22.08
N THR A 472 5.71 9.19 21.27
CA THR A 472 4.88 8.33 20.41
C THR A 472 5.60 7.84 19.15
N LEU A 473 6.71 8.47 18.74
CA LEU A 473 7.36 8.21 17.46
C LEU A 473 7.93 6.78 17.37
N ARG A 474 7.50 6.05 16.34
CA ARG A 474 7.92 4.68 15.99
C ARG A 474 8.81 4.65 14.77
N VAL A 475 8.59 5.54 13.80
CA VAL A 475 9.41 5.65 12.58
C VAL A 475 9.91 7.07 12.43
N LEU A 476 11.24 7.21 12.34
CA LEU A 476 11.93 8.44 11.97
C LEU A 476 12.81 8.14 10.76
N SER A 477 12.41 8.64 9.59
CA SER A 477 13.20 8.61 8.37
C SER A 477 13.46 10.04 7.88
N LEU A 478 14.73 10.42 7.83
CA LEU A 478 15.20 11.71 7.31
C LEU A 478 16.27 11.48 6.23
N SER A 479 16.15 10.41 5.45
CA SER A 479 17.18 9.99 4.50
C SER A 479 17.20 10.76 3.18
N GLN A 480 18.36 10.77 2.52
CA GLN A 480 18.60 11.43 1.23
C GLN A 480 18.34 12.95 1.25
N ASN A 481 18.84 13.62 2.28
CA ASN A 481 18.74 15.07 2.48
C ASN A 481 20.14 15.71 2.59
N LYS A 482 20.22 16.96 3.08
CA LYS A 482 21.48 17.67 3.34
C LYS A 482 21.63 18.03 4.83
N LEU A 483 21.08 17.23 5.72
CA LEU A 483 21.19 17.44 7.17
C LEU A 483 22.65 17.28 7.62
N SER A 484 23.05 18.02 8.65
CA SER A 484 24.44 18.25 9.01
C SER A 484 24.63 18.44 10.53
N GLY A 485 25.85 18.23 11.02
CA GLY A 485 26.13 18.26 12.45
C GLY A 485 25.82 16.91 13.13
N GLU A 486 25.80 16.91 14.46
CA GLU A 486 25.74 15.66 15.24
C GLU A 486 24.32 15.11 15.39
N ILE A 487 24.22 13.79 15.61
CA ILE A 487 22.96 13.13 16.00
C ILE A 487 22.63 13.57 17.44
N PRO A 488 21.55 14.34 17.67
CA PRO A 488 21.28 14.86 19.01
C PRO A 488 20.91 13.74 19.99
N GLN A 489 21.51 13.78 21.19
CA GLN A 489 21.24 12.85 22.29
C GLN A 489 19.74 12.75 22.65
N GLY A 490 18.95 13.79 22.34
CA GLY A 490 17.48 13.79 22.46
C GLY A 490 16.77 12.67 21.71
N ILE A 491 17.28 12.22 20.55
CA ILE A 491 16.72 11.07 19.81
C ILE A 491 16.73 9.79 20.66
N CYS A 492 17.68 9.66 21.59
CA CYS A 492 17.76 8.51 22.49
C CYS A 492 16.67 8.51 23.60
N GLN A 493 15.77 9.50 23.61
CA GLN A 493 14.58 9.54 24.48
C GLN A 493 13.34 8.90 23.82
N LEU A 494 13.38 8.63 22.51
CA LEU A 494 12.28 8.05 21.72
C LEU A 494 12.15 6.54 21.97
N VAL A 495 11.85 6.12 23.20
CA VAL A 495 11.91 4.70 23.63
C VAL A 495 11.00 3.74 22.83
N ASN A 496 9.99 4.26 22.13
CA ASN A 496 9.09 3.51 21.25
C ASN A 496 9.58 3.41 19.79
N LEU A 497 10.72 4.03 19.45
CA LEU A 497 11.25 4.07 18.09
C LEU A 497 11.66 2.65 17.62
N GLN A 498 11.10 2.25 16.49
CA GLN A 498 11.30 0.96 15.82
C GLN A 498 12.23 1.11 14.61
N GLN A 499 12.11 2.20 13.85
CA GLN A 499 12.98 2.49 12.72
C GLN A 499 13.61 3.88 12.86
N LEU A 500 14.93 3.93 12.73
CA LEU A 500 15.71 5.14 12.59
C LEU A 500 16.55 5.06 11.31
N ASP A 501 16.22 5.90 10.33
CA ASP A 501 16.93 6.02 9.06
C ASP A 501 17.34 7.48 8.85
N LEU A 502 18.65 7.74 8.93
CA LEU A 502 19.26 9.04 8.65
C LEU A 502 20.25 8.94 7.48
N SER A 503 20.13 7.90 6.66
CA SER A 503 21.07 7.59 5.57
C SER A 503 21.18 8.70 4.52
N TYR A 504 22.29 8.76 3.78
CA TYR A 504 22.54 9.73 2.72
C TYR A 504 22.34 11.19 3.19
N ASN A 505 23.18 11.62 4.13
CA ASN A 505 23.20 12.98 4.68
C ASN A 505 24.66 13.44 4.92
N HIS A 506 24.83 14.61 5.56
CA HIS A 506 26.12 15.17 5.95
C HIS A 506 26.32 15.16 7.48
N LEU A 507 25.74 14.18 8.19
CA LEU A 507 25.83 14.11 9.65
C LEU A 507 27.26 13.76 10.10
N THR A 508 27.68 14.35 11.21
CA THR A 508 29.02 14.23 11.81
C THR A 508 28.93 13.81 13.28
N GLY A 509 30.05 13.89 14.02
CA GLY A 509 30.10 13.49 15.43
C GLY A 509 30.21 11.98 15.59
N SER A 510 29.72 11.45 16.71
CA SER A 510 29.72 10.02 17.03
C SER A 510 28.35 9.52 17.42
N ILE A 511 28.11 8.21 17.29
CA ILE A 511 26.84 7.61 17.73
C ILE A 511 26.75 7.69 19.26
N PRO A 512 25.71 8.32 19.86
CA PRO A 512 25.63 8.48 21.30
C PRO A 512 25.57 7.16 22.07
N GLN A 513 26.24 7.07 23.23
CA GLN A 513 26.19 5.89 24.09
C GLN A 513 24.77 5.61 24.61
N GLU A 514 23.89 6.62 24.68
CA GLU A 514 22.49 6.48 25.07
C GLU A 514 21.62 5.72 24.05
N ILE A 515 22.11 5.43 22.85
CA ILE A 515 21.33 4.74 21.81
C ILE A 515 20.73 3.41 22.31
N GLY A 516 21.44 2.69 23.20
CA GLY A 516 20.96 1.46 23.83
C GLY A 516 19.67 1.58 24.66
N LYS A 517 19.18 2.80 24.92
CA LYS A 517 17.84 3.06 25.49
C LYS A 517 16.70 2.69 24.53
N LEU A 518 16.94 2.70 23.22
CA LEU A 518 15.95 2.45 22.16
C LEU A 518 15.64 0.96 22.00
N LYS A 519 15.14 0.31 23.06
CA LYS A 519 14.93 -1.15 23.10
C LYS A 519 13.92 -1.69 22.08
N SER A 520 13.07 -0.82 21.55
CA SER A 520 12.07 -1.11 20.51
C SER A 520 12.67 -1.14 19.09
N LEU A 521 13.90 -0.67 18.91
CA LEU A 521 14.52 -0.45 17.61
C LEU A 521 14.80 -1.77 16.88
N THR A 522 14.30 -1.88 15.64
CA THR A 522 14.45 -3.01 14.72
C THR A 522 15.34 -2.67 13.53
N ILE A 523 15.31 -1.41 13.06
CA ILE A 523 16.11 -0.91 11.93
C ILE A 523 16.89 0.33 12.38
N PHE A 524 18.21 0.29 12.17
CA PHE A 524 19.12 1.43 12.37
C PHE A 524 19.99 1.62 11.12
N ASP A 525 19.79 2.72 10.42
CA ASP A 525 20.49 3.06 9.18
C ASP A 525 21.07 4.48 9.28
N LEU A 526 22.40 4.58 9.27
CA LEU A 526 23.16 5.84 9.19
C LEU A 526 24.10 5.86 7.99
N SER A 527 23.87 4.97 7.00
CA SER A 527 24.77 4.81 5.86
C SER A 527 24.97 6.10 5.06
N TYR A 528 26.10 6.24 4.35
CA TYR A 528 26.43 7.43 3.55
C TYR A 528 26.33 8.75 4.34
N ASN A 529 27.16 8.87 5.37
CA ASN A 529 27.29 10.06 6.22
C ASN A 529 28.79 10.30 6.56
N MET A 530 29.08 11.20 7.50
CA MET A 530 30.41 11.46 8.04
C MET A 530 30.48 11.15 9.55
N ILE A 531 29.73 10.13 10.00
CA ILE A 531 29.74 9.68 11.40
C ILE A 531 31.09 9.04 11.73
N GLY A 532 31.69 9.46 12.82
CA GLY A 532 32.97 8.96 13.34
C GLY A 532 32.88 8.44 14.77
N GLY A 533 34.02 8.48 15.46
CA GLY A 533 34.15 7.87 16.79
C GLY A 533 34.13 6.34 16.74
N GLN A 534 33.82 5.72 17.88
CA GLN A 534 33.77 4.26 18.02
C GLN A 534 32.32 3.79 18.09
N LEU A 535 32.06 2.53 17.71
CA LEU A 535 30.77 1.89 17.93
C LEU A 535 30.51 1.75 19.45
N PRO A 536 29.43 2.35 20.00
CA PRO A 536 29.21 2.35 21.43
C PRO A 536 28.80 0.96 21.94
N SER A 537 29.34 0.54 23.09
CA SER A 537 29.08 -0.78 23.69
C SER A 537 27.61 -0.99 24.07
N SER A 538 26.84 0.08 24.20
CA SER A 538 25.39 0.05 24.42
C SER A 538 24.59 -0.51 23.24
N PHE A 539 25.18 -0.69 22.04
CA PHE A 539 24.52 -1.40 20.93
C PHE A 539 24.01 -2.78 21.37
N GLY A 540 24.75 -3.50 22.22
CA GLY A 540 24.32 -4.80 22.75
C GLY A 540 23.03 -4.79 23.58
N GLN A 541 22.50 -3.62 23.91
CA GLN A 541 21.23 -3.44 24.64
C GLN A 541 20.01 -3.41 23.69
N LEU A 542 20.22 -3.27 22.39
CA LEU A 542 19.16 -3.16 21.36
C LEU A 542 18.58 -4.53 20.99
N GLN A 543 17.98 -5.22 21.96
CA GLN A 543 17.53 -6.62 21.87
C GLN A 543 16.41 -6.90 20.83
N SER A 544 15.88 -5.87 20.17
CA SER A 544 14.91 -5.98 19.06
C SER A 544 15.53 -5.81 17.68
N LEU A 545 16.82 -5.46 17.58
CA LEU A 545 17.45 -5.00 16.36
C LEU A 545 17.67 -6.14 15.34
N GLN A 546 17.32 -5.85 14.08
CA GLN A 546 17.33 -6.79 12.95
C GLN A 546 18.23 -6.30 11.79
N LYS A 547 18.27 -4.97 11.55
CA LYS A 547 19.16 -4.32 10.57
C LYS A 547 20.06 -3.29 11.28
N ILE A 548 21.37 -3.41 11.07
CA ILE A 548 22.35 -2.33 11.24
C ILE A 548 22.97 -2.04 9.88
N ASP A 549 22.92 -0.77 9.45
CA ASP A 549 23.64 -0.32 8.27
C ASP A 549 24.33 1.02 8.56
N LEU A 550 25.67 0.96 8.52
CA LEU A 550 26.59 2.05 8.82
C LEU A 550 27.60 2.23 7.67
N GLY A 551 27.30 1.67 6.50
CA GLY A 551 28.17 1.72 5.33
C GLY A 551 28.55 3.15 4.95
N PHE A 552 29.75 3.36 4.41
CA PHE A 552 30.21 4.68 3.93
C PHE A 552 30.14 5.77 5.01
N ASN A 553 30.97 5.60 6.04
CA ASN A 553 31.14 6.56 7.15
C ASN A 553 32.63 6.67 7.53
N VAL A 554 32.95 7.32 8.66
CA VAL A 554 34.32 7.47 9.17
C VAL A 554 34.50 6.85 10.57
N ILE A 555 33.70 5.83 10.90
CA ILE A 555 33.70 5.11 12.19
C ILE A 555 35.02 4.35 12.35
N ASN A 556 35.63 4.43 13.53
CA ASN A 556 36.93 3.87 13.83
C ASN A 556 36.94 3.03 15.13
N GLY A 557 38.12 2.59 15.55
CA GLY A 557 38.29 1.74 16.73
C GLY A 557 37.97 0.28 16.44
N ARG A 558 37.41 -0.44 17.41
CA ARG A 558 37.06 -1.86 17.30
C ARG A 558 35.55 -2.07 17.42
N VAL A 559 35.06 -3.18 16.86
CA VAL A 559 33.69 -3.63 17.11
C VAL A 559 33.57 -4.06 18.58
N PRO A 560 32.60 -3.54 19.37
CA PRO A 560 32.42 -3.90 20.77
C PRO A 560 31.95 -5.34 20.92
N GLN A 561 32.42 -6.03 21.97
CA GLN A 561 32.05 -7.42 22.24
C GLN A 561 30.54 -7.57 22.51
N GLU A 562 29.91 -6.53 23.07
CA GLU A 562 28.50 -6.49 23.43
C GLU A 562 27.58 -6.60 22.21
N LEU A 563 28.06 -6.28 21.00
CA LEU A 563 27.30 -6.45 19.77
C LEU A 563 26.88 -7.91 19.55
N GLY A 564 27.67 -8.88 20.04
CA GLY A 564 27.34 -10.30 20.00
C GLY A 564 26.07 -10.71 20.76
N ASN A 565 25.53 -9.84 21.62
CA ASN A 565 24.29 -10.07 22.36
C ASN A 565 23.02 -9.86 21.51
N LEU A 566 23.15 -9.37 20.26
CA LEU A 566 22.00 -9.05 19.40
C LEU A 566 21.48 -10.28 18.65
N ASN A 567 20.83 -11.17 19.40
CA ASN A 567 20.40 -12.48 18.90
C ASN A 567 19.29 -12.47 17.83
N LYS A 568 18.68 -11.31 17.50
CA LYS A 568 17.70 -11.14 16.41
C LYS A 568 18.29 -10.53 15.13
N LEU A 569 19.57 -10.15 15.15
CA LEU A 569 20.21 -9.39 14.07
C LEU A 569 20.37 -10.24 12.80
N VAL A 570 19.84 -9.74 11.68
CA VAL A 570 19.80 -10.40 10.37
C VAL A 570 20.83 -9.80 9.41
N LEU A 571 21.01 -8.48 9.44
CA LEU A 571 21.94 -7.74 8.58
C LEU A 571 22.87 -6.84 9.40
N ILE A 572 24.17 -6.95 9.12
CA ILE A 572 25.19 -5.97 9.47
C ILE A 572 25.89 -5.53 8.19
N ASP A 573 25.76 -4.26 7.85
CA ASP A 573 26.71 -3.56 6.97
C ASP A 573 27.45 -2.48 7.79
N VAL A 574 28.78 -2.57 7.77
CA VAL A 574 29.70 -1.57 8.35
C VAL A 574 30.80 -1.22 7.35
N SER A 575 30.55 -1.41 6.06
CA SER A 575 31.52 -1.25 4.98
C SER A 575 32.02 0.18 4.82
N HIS A 576 33.17 0.36 4.16
CA HIS A 576 33.74 1.68 3.85
C HIS A 576 33.86 2.56 5.10
N ASN A 577 34.63 2.08 6.08
CA ASN A 577 34.87 2.69 7.39
C ASN A 577 36.34 2.46 7.83
N PHE A 578 36.69 2.86 9.05
CA PHE A 578 38.03 2.72 9.63
C PHE A 578 38.07 1.71 10.80
N LEU A 579 37.21 0.68 10.79
CA LEU A 579 37.20 -0.35 11.82
C LEU A 579 38.49 -1.20 11.78
N SER A 580 39.04 -1.43 12.97
CA SER A 580 40.27 -2.18 13.20
C SER A 580 40.00 -3.50 13.93
N GLY A 581 40.87 -4.48 13.72
CA GLY A 581 40.75 -5.81 14.34
C GLY A 581 41.36 -5.94 15.74
N PRO A 582 41.24 -7.13 16.35
CA PRO A 582 40.43 -8.26 15.87
C PRO A 582 38.93 -8.02 16.06
N LEU A 583 38.09 -8.68 15.25
CA LEU A 583 36.65 -8.77 15.53
C LEU A 583 36.41 -9.70 16.72
N PRO A 584 35.51 -9.38 17.67
CA PRO A 584 35.34 -10.15 18.89
C PRO A 584 34.60 -11.48 18.64
N GLU A 585 35.11 -12.57 19.22
CA GLU A 585 34.51 -13.92 19.11
C GLU A 585 33.09 -14.03 19.71
N SER A 586 32.65 -13.04 20.51
CA SER A 586 31.27 -12.93 20.99
C SER A 586 30.25 -12.74 19.85
N LEU A 587 30.68 -12.29 18.66
CA LEU A 587 29.82 -12.23 17.46
C LEU A 587 29.31 -13.61 17.03
N SER A 588 29.87 -14.70 17.56
CA SER A 588 29.26 -16.04 17.50
C SER A 588 27.82 -16.09 18.04
N GLY A 589 27.40 -15.14 18.88
CA GLY A 589 26.03 -15.03 19.41
C GLY A 589 24.96 -14.61 18.39
N LEU A 590 25.36 -14.08 17.22
CA LEU A 590 24.46 -13.56 16.18
C LEU A 590 23.78 -14.67 15.35
N LYS A 591 23.01 -15.54 16.00
CA LYS A 591 22.47 -16.78 15.38
C LYS A 591 21.43 -16.57 14.27
N GLN A 592 20.91 -15.36 14.11
CA GLN A 592 19.97 -15.01 13.04
C GLN A 592 20.64 -14.35 11.83
N LEU A 593 21.96 -14.10 11.88
CA LEU A 593 22.65 -13.30 10.88
C LEU A 593 22.69 -14.00 9.52
N GLU A 594 22.21 -13.28 8.50
CA GLU A 594 22.19 -13.72 7.10
C GLU A 594 23.16 -12.90 6.24
N TYR A 595 23.40 -11.64 6.58
CA TYR A 595 24.24 -10.72 5.80
C TYR A 595 25.31 -10.08 6.70
N LEU A 596 26.58 -10.30 6.38
CA LEU A 596 27.73 -9.71 7.06
C LEU A 596 28.67 -9.04 6.06
N VAL A 597 28.62 -7.70 6.01
CA VAL A 597 29.37 -6.88 5.06
C VAL A 597 30.31 -5.95 5.84
N ILE A 598 31.62 -6.22 5.75
CA ILE A 598 32.70 -5.52 6.48
C ILE A 598 33.73 -4.91 5.51
N GLN A 599 33.53 -5.06 4.19
CA GLN A 599 34.45 -4.60 3.15
C GLN A 599 34.96 -3.16 3.33
N ASP A 600 36.19 -2.87 2.89
CA ASP A 600 36.83 -1.56 3.04
C ASP A 600 36.90 -1.10 4.51
N ASN A 601 37.51 -1.94 5.36
CA ASN A 601 37.86 -1.61 6.74
C ASN A 601 39.25 -2.16 7.09
N PRO A 602 40.14 -1.43 7.78
CA PRO A 602 41.49 -1.86 8.13
C PRO A 602 41.55 -2.92 9.26
N ILE A 603 40.82 -4.03 9.11
CA ILE A 603 40.71 -5.14 10.07
C ILE A 603 42.06 -5.82 10.35
N ASN A 604 42.92 -5.96 9.32
CA ASN A 604 44.36 -6.29 9.44
C ASN A 604 44.72 -7.53 10.30
N THR A 605 43.81 -8.50 10.42
CA THR A 605 43.95 -9.70 11.27
C THR A 605 43.66 -10.97 10.47
N GLY A 606 43.72 -12.14 11.12
CA GLY A 606 43.23 -13.38 10.49
C GLY A 606 41.71 -13.36 10.30
N MET A 607 41.19 -14.21 9.43
CA MET A 607 39.74 -14.48 9.40
C MET A 607 39.29 -14.97 10.80
N PRO A 608 38.21 -14.42 11.38
CA PRO A 608 37.78 -14.78 12.73
C PRO A 608 37.00 -16.10 12.76
N LEU A 609 37.19 -16.88 13.82
CA LEU A 609 36.72 -18.27 13.88
C LEU A 609 35.20 -18.37 14.06
N PHE A 610 34.58 -17.42 14.78
CA PHE A 610 33.14 -17.37 15.01
C PHE A 610 32.28 -17.45 13.75
N ILE A 611 32.79 -17.05 12.58
CA ILE A 611 32.04 -17.03 11.31
C ILE A 611 31.45 -18.42 11.01
N GLY A 612 32.20 -19.50 11.27
CA GLY A 612 31.72 -20.87 11.06
C GLY A 612 30.55 -21.28 11.97
N SER A 613 30.22 -20.49 13.00
CA SER A 613 29.09 -20.71 13.91
C SER A 613 27.80 -19.99 13.50
N LEU A 614 27.83 -19.22 12.41
CA LEU A 614 26.73 -18.41 11.89
C LEU A 614 25.94 -19.17 10.80
N GLY A 615 25.30 -20.28 11.19
CA GLY A 615 24.72 -21.24 10.23
C GLY A 615 23.62 -20.72 9.27
N ARG A 616 23.11 -19.49 9.48
CA ARG A 616 22.14 -18.84 8.57
C ARG A 616 22.78 -17.96 7.49
N LEU A 617 24.09 -17.69 7.57
CA LEU A 617 24.78 -16.72 6.73
C LEU A 617 24.63 -17.03 5.24
N LYS A 618 24.13 -16.05 4.48
CA LYS A 618 23.94 -16.04 3.02
C LYS A 618 25.04 -15.24 2.34
N VAL A 619 25.36 -14.05 2.85
CA VAL A 619 26.35 -13.14 2.27
C VAL A 619 27.45 -12.84 3.27
N LEU A 620 28.70 -13.03 2.83
CA LEU A 620 29.90 -12.73 3.60
C LEU A 620 30.87 -11.90 2.75
N SER A 621 31.10 -10.64 3.12
CA SER A 621 32.06 -9.76 2.43
C SER A 621 33.10 -9.19 3.41
N PHE A 622 34.37 -9.51 3.12
CA PHE A 622 35.57 -8.97 3.78
C PHE A 622 36.56 -8.44 2.71
N SER A 623 36.06 -7.96 1.57
CA SER A 623 36.90 -7.40 0.51
C SER A 623 37.68 -6.18 1.00
N ARG A 624 38.96 -6.04 0.64
CA ARG A 624 39.82 -4.89 1.06
C ARG A 624 39.94 -4.72 2.59
N CYS A 625 39.93 -5.81 3.35
CA CYS A 625 40.01 -5.78 4.82
C CYS A 625 41.42 -5.94 5.42
N GLY A 626 42.45 -6.17 4.58
CA GLY A 626 43.82 -6.47 5.03
C GLY A 626 43.95 -7.83 5.73
N LEU A 627 43.02 -8.76 5.49
CA LEU A 627 43.01 -10.09 6.12
C LEU A 627 44.27 -10.89 5.78
N ARG A 628 44.72 -11.73 6.72
CA ARG A 628 45.96 -12.52 6.61
C ARG A 628 45.72 -14.00 6.93
N GLY A 629 46.66 -14.85 6.50
CA GLY A 629 46.61 -16.29 6.80
C GLY A 629 45.66 -17.05 5.88
N PRO A 630 45.35 -18.32 6.20
CA PRO A 630 44.55 -19.19 5.34
C PRO A 630 43.04 -18.92 5.43
N ILE A 631 42.32 -19.30 4.37
CA ILE A 631 40.86 -19.38 4.38
C ILE A 631 40.42 -20.47 5.37
N LEU A 632 39.53 -20.13 6.30
CA LEU A 632 39.15 -21.02 7.41
C LEU A 632 38.32 -22.22 6.99
N THR A 633 38.74 -23.42 7.40
CA THR A 633 38.00 -24.68 7.18
C THR A 633 36.61 -24.71 7.82
N SER A 634 36.35 -23.87 8.83
CA SER A 634 35.04 -23.73 9.48
C SER A 634 33.95 -23.16 8.56
N LEU A 635 34.32 -22.52 7.43
CA LEU A 635 33.36 -22.07 6.41
C LEU A 635 32.59 -23.24 5.74
N SER A 636 33.11 -24.47 5.82
CA SER A 636 32.45 -25.69 5.32
C SER A 636 31.06 -25.95 5.94
N ILE A 637 30.77 -25.35 7.10
CA ILE A 637 29.50 -25.48 7.82
C ILE A 637 28.40 -24.59 7.21
N LEU A 638 28.78 -23.53 6.47
CA LEU A 638 27.87 -22.48 5.99
C LEU A 638 27.10 -22.88 4.73
N LYS A 639 26.22 -23.88 4.85
CA LYS A 639 25.43 -24.42 3.73
C LYS A 639 24.50 -23.40 3.06
N ASN A 640 24.12 -22.33 3.77
CA ASN A 640 23.26 -21.26 3.25
C ASN A 640 24.01 -20.19 2.46
N LEU A 641 25.34 -20.23 2.42
CA LEU A 641 26.16 -19.18 1.82
C LEU A 641 25.98 -19.13 0.29
N THR A 642 25.49 -17.98 -0.20
CA THR A 642 25.27 -17.69 -1.63
C THR A 642 26.38 -16.83 -2.22
N ALA A 643 26.95 -15.90 -1.44
CA ALA A 643 28.03 -15.02 -1.87
C ALA A 643 29.17 -14.96 -0.84
N LEU A 644 30.39 -15.19 -1.32
CA LEU A 644 31.63 -15.08 -0.54
C LEU A 644 32.63 -14.16 -1.25
N SER A 645 32.98 -13.04 -0.61
CA SER A 645 33.92 -12.05 -1.13
C SER A 645 35.05 -11.81 -0.13
N LEU A 646 36.27 -12.20 -0.53
CA LEU A 646 37.50 -12.09 0.25
C LEU A 646 38.61 -11.39 -0.56
N ASP A 647 38.25 -10.67 -1.62
CA ASP A 647 39.22 -10.09 -2.55
C ASP A 647 40.04 -8.94 -1.98
N ASN A 648 41.18 -8.64 -2.62
CA ASN A 648 42.09 -7.56 -2.23
C ASN A 648 42.54 -7.66 -0.77
N ASN A 649 42.99 -8.84 -0.37
CA ASN A 649 43.51 -9.13 0.98
C ASN A 649 44.94 -9.71 0.89
N SER A 650 45.47 -10.20 2.01
CA SER A 650 46.75 -10.91 2.11
C SER A 650 46.54 -12.37 2.58
N LEU A 651 45.45 -12.99 2.13
CA LEU A 651 45.17 -14.41 2.42
C LEU A 651 46.14 -15.30 1.66
N ASN A 652 46.62 -16.37 2.29
CA ASN A 652 47.65 -17.25 1.75
C ASN A 652 47.31 -18.75 1.91
N GLY A 653 48.18 -19.62 1.39
CA GLY A 653 47.94 -21.07 1.37
C GLY A 653 46.91 -21.48 0.30
N THR A 654 46.38 -22.69 0.45
CA THR A 654 45.50 -23.31 -0.55
C THR A 654 44.04 -22.93 -0.41
N VAL A 655 43.33 -22.78 -1.54
CA VAL A 655 41.86 -22.66 -1.55
C VAL A 655 41.24 -23.99 -1.11
N PRO A 656 40.48 -24.05 0.01
CA PRO A 656 39.97 -25.31 0.51
C PRO A 656 38.91 -25.96 -0.40
N SER A 657 39.05 -27.26 -0.66
CA SER A 657 38.22 -28.02 -1.62
C SER A 657 36.72 -28.04 -1.30
N TYR A 658 36.31 -27.91 -0.03
CA TYR A 658 34.90 -27.87 0.33
C TYR A 658 34.16 -26.65 -0.25
N ILE A 659 34.86 -25.59 -0.66
CA ILE A 659 34.23 -24.40 -1.28
C ILE A 659 33.49 -24.80 -2.56
N GLY A 660 34.06 -25.72 -3.35
CA GLY A 660 33.39 -26.30 -4.53
C GLY A 660 32.20 -27.22 -4.20
N SER A 661 32.02 -27.60 -2.93
CA SER A 661 30.92 -28.43 -2.44
C SER A 661 29.82 -27.66 -1.71
N LEU A 662 29.98 -26.34 -1.51
CA LEU A 662 28.93 -25.52 -0.90
C LEU A 662 27.70 -25.50 -1.82
N PRO A 663 26.51 -25.91 -1.34
CA PRO A 663 25.38 -26.24 -2.21
C PRO A 663 24.77 -24.99 -2.86
N ASN A 664 24.69 -23.88 -2.12
CA ASN A 664 24.01 -22.65 -2.55
C ASN A 664 24.96 -21.56 -3.06
N LEU A 665 26.28 -21.81 -3.12
CA LEU A 665 27.24 -20.78 -3.48
C LEU A 665 27.14 -20.43 -4.98
N GLU A 666 26.78 -19.17 -5.24
CA GLU A 666 26.55 -18.56 -6.56
C GLU A 666 27.55 -17.46 -6.93
N GLN A 667 28.29 -16.93 -5.95
CA GLN A 667 29.32 -15.90 -6.16
C GLN A 667 30.53 -16.16 -5.25
N LEU A 668 31.73 -16.12 -5.82
CA LEU A 668 32.99 -16.33 -5.12
C LEU A 668 34.06 -15.39 -5.68
N ASN A 669 34.46 -14.40 -4.90
CA ASN A 669 35.58 -13.52 -5.23
C ASN A 669 36.74 -13.73 -4.24
N LEU A 670 37.83 -14.33 -4.72
CA LEU A 670 39.09 -14.53 -4.00
C LEU A 670 40.25 -13.76 -4.67
N SER A 671 39.95 -12.87 -5.63
CA SER A 671 40.97 -12.17 -6.42
C SER A 671 41.90 -11.28 -5.57
N GLN A 672 43.07 -10.96 -6.09
CA GLN A 672 44.07 -10.09 -5.46
C GLN A 672 44.42 -10.53 -4.02
N ASN A 673 44.99 -11.74 -3.91
CA ASN A 673 45.44 -12.36 -2.67
C ASN A 673 46.78 -13.10 -2.90
N GLN A 674 47.28 -13.81 -1.90
CA GLN A 674 48.52 -14.60 -1.94
C GLN A 674 48.24 -16.11 -1.94
N LEU A 675 47.08 -16.53 -2.49
CA LEU A 675 46.66 -17.93 -2.53
C LEU A 675 47.51 -18.74 -3.52
N SER A 676 47.68 -20.03 -3.23
CA SER A 676 48.57 -20.93 -3.97
C SER A 676 48.00 -22.36 -4.10
N GLY A 677 48.61 -23.18 -4.96
CA GLY A 677 48.23 -24.58 -5.17
C GLY A 677 47.11 -24.78 -6.19
N GLU A 678 46.51 -25.98 -6.21
CA GLU A 678 45.46 -26.35 -7.17
C GLU A 678 44.05 -25.98 -6.66
N LEU A 679 43.25 -25.31 -7.50
CA LEU A 679 41.83 -25.05 -7.21
C LEU A 679 40.99 -26.32 -7.44
N LEU A 680 40.77 -27.09 -6.38
CA LEU A 680 39.99 -28.33 -6.39
C LEU A 680 38.48 -28.07 -6.34
N VAL A 681 37.86 -27.82 -7.50
CA VAL A 681 36.40 -27.63 -7.66
C VAL A 681 35.83 -28.47 -8.82
N SER A 682 34.53 -28.80 -8.78
CA SER A 682 33.88 -29.59 -9.83
C SER A 682 33.54 -28.76 -11.07
N GLN A 683 33.44 -29.41 -12.24
CA GLN A 683 32.98 -28.77 -13.48
C GLN A 683 31.53 -28.27 -13.37
N GLU A 684 30.69 -28.94 -12.56
CA GLU A 684 29.33 -28.49 -12.26
C GLU A 684 29.33 -27.20 -11.45
N PHE A 685 30.22 -27.09 -10.44
CA PHE A 685 30.41 -25.85 -9.67
C PHE A 685 30.86 -24.70 -10.59
N ILE A 686 31.88 -24.93 -11.44
CA ILE A 686 32.36 -23.92 -12.42
C ILE A 686 31.22 -23.49 -13.36
N LYS A 687 30.41 -24.43 -13.85
CA LYS A 687 29.27 -24.14 -14.73
C LYS A 687 28.16 -23.35 -14.02
N ARG A 688 27.90 -23.64 -12.74
CA ARG A 688 26.88 -22.95 -11.93
C ARG A 688 27.29 -21.52 -11.60
N ILE A 689 28.54 -21.31 -11.21
CA ILE A 689 29.06 -20.00 -10.78
C ILE A 689 29.42 -19.09 -11.95
N GLY A 690 29.92 -19.66 -13.06
CA GLY A 690 30.27 -18.95 -14.29
C GLY A 690 31.16 -17.73 -14.05
N MET A 691 30.76 -16.58 -14.59
CA MET A 691 31.48 -15.31 -14.48
C MET A 691 31.51 -14.71 -13.06
N ARG A 692 30.79 -15.29 -12.09
CA ARG A 692 30.77 -14.85 -10.69
C ARG A 692 31.87 -15.51 -9.84
N LEU A 693 32.73 -16.31 -10.47
CA LEU A 693 33.99 -16.80 -9.90
C LEU A 693 35.14 -15.89 -10.36
N ASP A 694 35.76 -15.17 -9.41
CA ASP A 694 36.97 -14.41 -9.66
C ASP A 694 38.08 -14.81 -8.68
N ILE A 695 39.21 -15.21 -9.25
CA ILE A 695 40.41 -15.67 -8.53
C ILE A 695 41.68 -14.99 -9.05
N ARG A 696 41.55 -13.98 -9.92
CA ARG A 696 42.66 -13.31 -10.61
C ARG A 696 43.63 -12.65 -9.61
N GLY A 697 44.91 -12.51 -9.98
CA GLY A 697 45.91 -11.88 -9.10
C GLY A 697 46.44 -12.76 -7.97
N ASN A 698 46.09 -14.05 -7.93
CA ASN A 698 46.73 -15.05 -7.08
C ASN A 698 47.84 -15.78 -7.87
N ASN A 699 49.07 -15.31 -7.80
CA ASN A 699 50.15 -15.78 -8.69
C ASN A 699 50.54 -17.26 -8.48
N GLY A 700 50.27 -17.86 -7.32
CA GLY A 700 50.58 -19.26 -7.03
C GLY A 700 49.43 -20.24 -7.30
N LEU A 701 48.25 -19.76 -7.75
CA LEU A 701 47.03 -20.56 -7.85
C LEU A 701 46.83 -21.09 -9.29
N CYS A 702 46.75 -22.40 -9.46
CA CYS A 702 46.55 -23.08 -10.74
C CYS A 702 45.20 -23.81 -10.83
N ILE A 703 44.63 -23.91 -12.04
CA ILE A 703 43.41 -24.69 -12.34
C ILE A 703 43.76 -25.83 -13.29
N LYS A 704 43.34 -27.06 -12.96
CA LYS A 704 43.56 -28.24 -13.79
C LYS A 704 42.42 -28.48 -14.78
N ASN A 705 42.63 -28.08 -16.03
CA ASN A 705 41.69 -28.37 -17.13
C ASN A 705 41.77 -29.85 -17.56
N ASN A 706 40.88 -30.69 -17.02
CA ASN A 706 40.66 -32.05 -17.55
C ASN A 706 39.80 -32.03 -18.84
N THR A 707 40.29 -31.34 -19.88
CA THR A 707 39.67 -31.32 -21.22
C THR A 707 40.66 -31.73 -22.30
N SER A 708 40.93 -33.05 -22.36
CA SER A 708 41.45 -33.68 -23.56
C SER A 708 40.36 -33.74 -24.64
N SER A 709 40.16 -32.65 -25.37
CA SER A 709 39.33 -32.62 -26.58
C SER A 709 40.08 -31.90 -27.71
N SER A 710 40.59 -32.68 -28.65
CA SER A 710 41.31 -32.22 -29.82
C SER A 710 40.41 -31.45 -30.79
N GLU A 711 40.54 -30.12 -30.87
CA GLU A 711 40.27 -29.34 -32.09
C GLU A 711 40.69 -27.86 -31.97
N VAL A 712 41.95 -27.53 -32.31
CA VAL A 712 42.29 -26.24 -32.94
C VAL A 712 43.40 -26.47 -33.95
N LYS A 713 43.13 -26.18 -35.23
CA LYS A 713 44.17 -26.10 -36.26
C LYS A 713 44.74 -24.68 -36.34
N ASN A 714 46.06 -24.60 -36.14
CA ASN A 714 46.98 -23.62 -36.72
C ASN A 714 46.98 -22.16 -36.21
N PRO A 715 48.13 -21.46 -36.39
CA PRO A 715 48.65 -20.56 -35.36
C PRO A 715 48.60 -19.08 -35.77
N ILE A 716 48.69 -18.19 -34.77
CA ILE A 716 49.02 -16.79 -34.99
C ILE A 716 50.26 -16.41 -34.18
N SER A 717 51.21 -15.85 -34.91
CA SER A 717 52.56 -15.45 -34.52
C SER A 717 52.66 -14.56 -33.28
N CYS A 718 53.68 -14.80 -32.46
CA CYS A 718 54.26 -13.77 -31.59
C CYS A 718 54.74 -12.59 -32.44
N ILE A 719 54.34 -11.36 -32.11
CA ILE A 719 54.98 -10.13 -32.60
C ILE A 719 55.73 -9.48 -31.44
N SER A 720 56.98 -9.10 -31.74
CA SER A 720 57.98 -8.63 -30.79
C SER A 720 57.64 -7.30 -30.11
N SER A 721 57.92 -7.20 -28.81
CA SER A 721 58.34 -5.94 -28.19
C SER A 721 59.85 -5.97 -27.94
N ARG A 722 60.55 -4.91 -28.37
CA ARG A 722 62.02 -4.79 -28.25
C ARG A 722 62.40 -4.39 -26.82
N SER A 723 63.10 -5.25 -26.10
CA SER A 723 63.86 -4.84 -24.91
C SER A 723 65.15 -4.12 -25.31
N ARG A 724 65.39 -2.90 -24.81
CA ARG A 724 66.75 -2.32 -24.81
C ARG A 724 67.58 -2.93 -23.67
N THR A 725 68.87 -3.09 -23.93
CA THR A 725 69.86 -3.89 -23.19
C THR A 725 70.32 -3.31 -21.84
N GLY A 726 70.67 -4.19 -20.88
CA GLY A 726 71.16 -3.77 -19.54
C GLY A 726 72.04 -4.73 -18.72
N GLY A 727 72.62 -5.80 -19.31
CA GLY A 727 73.86 -6.52 -18.90
C GLY A 727 74.19 -6.98 -17.45
N LYS A 728 74.36 -8.32 -17.29
CA LYS A 728 75.34 -9.09 -16.45
C LYS A 728 75.15 -9.03 -14.89
N LYS A 729 75.47 -10.06 -14.08
CA LYS A 729 76.29 -11.31 -14.22
C LYS A 729 76.01 -12.32 -13.06
N SER A 730 76.29 -13.63 -13.26
CA SER A 730 76.58 -14.69 -12.22
C SER A 730 75.48 -15.05 -11.18
N SER A 731 75.40 -16.23 -10.55
CA SER A 731 76.03 -17.57 -10.68
C SER A 731 75.29 -18.56 -9.74
N TRP A 732 75.19 -19.85 -10.12
CA TRP A 732 74.86 -21.07 -9.33
C TRP A 732 74.87 -20.97 -7.78
N GLY A 733 73.98 -21.58 -7.00
CA GLY A 733 72.79 -22.41 -7.28
C GLY A 733 72.47 -23.33 -6.08
N GLU A 734 71.19 -23.57 -5.78
CA GLU A 734 70.71 -24.53 -4.76
C GLU A 734 69.35 -25.12 -5.19
N GLU A 735 68.99 -26.32 -4.70
CA GLU A 735 68.02 -27.21 -5.35
C GLU A 735 66.55 -26.81 -5.12
N GLU A 736 65.87 -26.33 -6.18
CA GLU A 736 64.41 -26.21 -6.19
C GLU A 736 63.75 -27.60 -6.31
N HIS A 737 62.96 -27.97 -5.30
CA HIS A 737 61.90 -28.96 -5.48
C HIS A 737 60.98 -28.48 -6.61
N LYS A 738 60.79 -29.32 -7.64
CA LYS A 738 59.95 -28.97 -8.79
C LYS A 738 58.49 -28.78 -8.38
N ASP A 739 58.04 -27.53 -8.35
CA ASP A 739 56.62 -27.20 -8.35
C ASP A 739 56.01 -27.59 -9.71
N GLU A 740 55.14 -28.60 -9.73
CA GLU A 740 54.46 -29.11 -10.92
C GLU A 740 53.29 -28.22 -11.43
N CYS A 741 53.37 -26.89 -11.30
CA CYS A 741 52.50 -25.96 -12.03
C CYS A 741 53.23 -25.27 -13.21
N GLY A 742 53.98 -26.07 -13.97
CA GLY A 742 54.58 -25.65 -15.24
C GLY A 742 53.55 -25.50 -16.36
N ASN A 743 53.36 -24.25 -16.83
CA ASN A 743 52.57 -23.87 -18.01
C ASN A 743 51.08 -24.28 -18.02
N MET A 744 50.20 -23.46 -17.45
CA MET A 744 48.84 -23.30 -17.99
C MET A 744 48.20 -21.93 -17.70
N ASN A 745 47.22 -21.56 -18.51
CA ASN A 745 46.86 -20.17 -18.81
C ASN A 745 45.81 -19.57 -17.85
N SER A 746 46.14 -18.48 -17.16
CA SER A 746 45.20 -17.72 -16.32
C SER A 746 44.21 -16.83 -17.10
N ASN A 747 44.31 -16.76 -18.44
CA ASN A 747 43.48 -15.91 -19.30
C ASN A 747 42.25 -16.60 -19.92
N LEU A 748 41.68 -17.63 -19.29
CA LEU A 748 40.36 -18.14 -19.69
C LEU A 748 39.25 -17.21 -19.19
N TYR A 749 39.12 -16.04 -19.83
CA TYR A 749 37.89 -15.25 -20.09
C TYR A 749 38.26 -13.87 -20.72
N GLN A 750 39.12 -13.85 -21.75
CA GLN A 750 39.35 -12.64 -22.54
C GLN A 750 38.36 -12.53 -23.72
N ARG A 751 37.38 -11.63 -23.62
CA ARG A 751 36.77 -10.96 -24.79
C ARG A 751 36.62 -9.46 -24.51
N ASN A 752 37.50 -8.69 -25.13
CA ASN A 752 37.45 -7.23 -25.35
C ASN A 752 37.03 -6.33 -24.17
N TRP A 753 38.01 -5.89 -23.39
CA TRP A 753 37.95 -4.58 -22.73
C TRP A 753 38.60 -3.52 -23.63
N SER A 754 37.80 -2.59 -24.14
CA SER A 754 38.29 -1.37 -24.79
C SER A 754 38.69 -0.34 -23.74
N THR A 755 39.86 0.26 -23.92
CA THR A 755 40.37 1.32 -23.05
C THR A 755 39.50 2.59 -23.10
N LYS A 756 38.65 2.78 -22.09
CA LYS A 756 38.25 4.09 -21.57
C LYS A 756 38.39 4.08 -20.06
N ILE A 757 39.14 5.06 -19.55
CA ILE A 757 39.20 5.37 -18.13
C ILE A 757 38.05 6.34 -17.88
N ASP A 758 36.92 5.82 -17.41
CA ASP A 758 35.82 6.61 -16.86
C ASP A 758 35.69 6.26 -15.37
N HIS A 759 35.72 7.26 -14.50
CA HIS A 759 35.73 7.10 -13.03
C HIS A 759 34.33 6.78 -12.45
N HIS A 760 33.66 5.74 -12.97
CA HIS A 760 32.40 5.22 -12.43
C HIS A 760 32.36 3.69 -12.50
N GLY A 761 31.85 3.04 -11.45
CA GLY A 761 31.41 1.64 -11.50
C GLY A 761 32.40 0.56 -11.07
N TYR A 762 32.49 0.35 -9.75
CA TYR A 762 32.52 -1.00 -9.18
C TYR A 762 31.53 -1.05 -8.01
N GLU A 763 30.26 -0.75 -8.31
CA GLU A 763 29.19 -1.03 -7.37
C GLU A 763 29.16 -2.53 -7.08
N PHE A 764 29.19 -2.87 -5.79
CA PHE A 764 28.62 -4.13 -5.34
C PHE A 764 27.11 -4.00 -5.47
N SER A 765 26.63 -4.19 -6.69
CA SER A 765 25.21 -4.43 -6.96
C SER A 765 24.87 -5.81 -6.38
N LEU A 766 24.68 -5.87 -5.05
CA LEU A 766 23.49 -6.53 -4.54
C LEU A 766 22.35 -5.90 -5.34
N GLY A 767 21.87 -6.62 -6.34
CA GLY A 767 20.94 -6.05 -7.33
C GLY A 767 19.84 -5.33 -6.58
N LEU A 768 19.53 -4.08 -6.96
CA LEU A 768 18.55 -3.26 -6.25
C LEU A 768 17.29 -4.06 -5.92
N GLY A 769 16.81 -4.91 -6.84
CA GLY A 769 15.70 -5.84 -6.60
C GLY A 769 15.85 -6.84 -5.43
N GLN A 770 17.05 -7.31 -5.05
CA GLN A 770 17.26 -8.18 -3.87
C GLN A 770 17.32 -7.39 -2.56
N MET A 771 17.98 -6.23 -2.50
CA MET A 771 17.89 -5.38 -1.30
C MET A 771 16.49 -4.77 -1.14
N PHE A 772 15.81 -4.47 -2.24
CA PHE A 772 14.41 -4.02 -2.23
C PHE A 772 13.46 -5.15 -1.83
N LEU A 773 13.69 -6.40 -2.25
CA LEU A 773 12.95 -7.55 -1.71
C LEU A 773 13.20 -7.75 -0.21
N VAL A 774 14.43 -7.56 0.27
CA VAL A 774 14.77 -7.67 1.70
C VAL A 774 14.19 -6.49 2.50
N MET A 775 14.15 -5.28 1.95
CA MET A 775 13.41 -4.17 2.55
C MET A 775 11.92 -4.47 2.64
N ILE A 776 11.30 -4.97 1.56
CA ILE A 776 9.89 -5.39 1.58
C ILE A 776 9.66 -6.54 2.58
N LEU A 777 10.56 -7.51 2.68
CA LEU A 777 10.48 -8.66 3.62
C LEU A 777 10.86 -8.33 5.08
N LEU A 778 11.35 -7.12 5.35
CA LEU A 778 11.60 -6.60 6.71
C LEU A 778 10.62 -5.48 7.10
N LEU A 779 9.89 -4.92 6.13
CA LEU A 779 8.78 -3.97 6.31
C LEU A 779 7.41 -4.67 6.39
N LEU A 780 7.29 -5.91 5.87
CA LEU A 780 6.18 -6.84 6.04
C LEU A 780 6.39 -7.75 7.27
#